data_AF-A0A1L7GLQ3-F1
#
_entry.id   AF-A0A1L7GLQ3-F1
#
_cell.length_a   1.000
_cell.length_b   1.000
_cell.length_c   1.000
_cell.angle_alpha   90.00
_cell.angle_beta   90.00
_cell.angle_gamma   90.00
#
_symmetry.space_group_name_H-M   'P 1'
#
loop_
_entity.id
_entity.type
_entity.pdbx_description
1 polymer ?
#
loop_
_entity_poly.entity_id
_entity_poly.type
_entity_poly.pdbx_seq_one_letter_code
_entity_poly.pdbx_strand_id
1 'polypeptide(L)'
;MQGTWHQINVTFPDRATAQQVISRTLGPALFAAEERGEISAWWFMNKQPWKLRVRTVGDETPTLWDALSGLVRDDQVGQWIPAIYEPETLAFGGAEAVEAAHELFHADSRHLLTYPVQTGHLGRRETAVLLVSAMMRAAGLDWYEQGDVWDKVAAERPSPPILASELEAAMHSLLTVDARTLCREDGPLHGHADWVRAFARAGTALAVLHHQGRLRRGLRAVLAHHVIFHFNRAGLPPEDQSALSNLARKAIMGTSDTPATTPDGTRSVSTDTLTTPDPTAEQLRNALVDQIRQEGHATNPAAEAALRTVPRHLFVPDASLQAAYANQPVHVKYDTDGTSISCASQPAVVALMLDQLDAQPGEHILELGAGTGYNAALLAHLVGDTGHVTTIDVDDDLVERARAHLAAAGYTNVEALTRDGAVGYADGAPYHRIIATVGAHGIPHAWLDQLAPGGRLVVPQRIKGSVSRSIVYERRDGRWVSLGSEMNTFMPLRRGIADDDRRIIPLVTDGTVRLQAPAGTALDAEALARVLEEPRVEEWTGMTVRAMESPEWMELFISCSFDSGLIRMLFPAAAKGTTLTEDPYPSSTAVTDKGALTYLARRLSDQTTPEGGKLWEFGVIGHGPGSDELAAKVAEAIRTWDHTYRSREAGFELQSLQAPVPEERPGQFTVDTPLNRIVIDFN
;
A
#
# COMPACT_ATOMS: atom_id res chain seq x y z
N MET A 1 -32.11 23.98 22.76
CA MET A 1 -31.33 25.24 22.77
C MET A 1 -29.87 24.85 22.58
N GLN A 2 -29.16 25.42 21.59
CA GLN A 2 -27.72 25.18 21.47
C GLN A 2 -27.03 25.90 22.63
N GLY A 3 -26.40 25.13 23.52
CA GLY A 3 -25.67 25.66 24.67
C GLY A 3 -24.48 26.53 24.25
N THR A 4 -24.15 27.53 25.08
CA THR A 4 -23.04 28.47 24.86
C THR A 4 -21.76 27.93 25.49
N TRP A 5 -20.62 28.12 24.83
CA TRP A 5 -19.31 27.77 25.39
C TRP A 5 -18.78 28.88 26.31
N HIS A 6 -18.32 28.47 27.49
CA HIS A 6 -17.67 29.33 28.48
C HIS A 6 -16.29 28.78 28.84
N GLN A 7 -15.36 29.66 29.21
CA GLN A 7 -14.04 29.27 29.71
C GLN A 7 -13.94 29.57 31.21
N ILE A 8 -13.28 28.68 31.95
CA ILE A 8 -12.93 28.84 33.36
C ILE A 8 -11.41 28.65 33.47
N ASN A 9 -10.72 29.65 33.99
CA ASN A 9 -9.29 29.59 34.25
C ASN A 9 -9.06 29.27 35.73
N VAL A 10 -8.47 28.13 36.04
CA VAL A 10 -8.17 27.68 37.40
C VAL A 10 -6.67 27.78 37.65
N THR A 11 -6.29 28.48 38.71
CA THR A 11 -4.88 28.64 39.12
C THR A 11 -4.60 27.74 40.31
N PHE A 12 -3.69 26.79 40.13
CA PHE A 12 -3.26 25.88 41.19
C PHE A 12 -1.97 26.37 41.85
N PRO A 13 -1.74 26.04 43.14
CA PRO A 13 -0.50 26.42 43.83
C PRO A 13 0.73 25.75 43.21
N ASP A 14 0.58 24.50 42.77
CA ASP A 14 1.64 23.73 42.12
C ASP A 14 1.06 22.63 41.20
N ARG A 15 1.93 22.01 40.40
CA ARG A 15 1.55 20.99 39.40
C ARG A 15 1.07 19.67 40.03
N ALA A 16 1.62 19.28 41.18
CA ALA A 16 1.24 18.04 41.85
C ALA A 16 -0.18 18.16 42.45
N THR A 17 -0.46 19.28 43.10
CA THR A 17 -1.80 19.64 43.58
C THR A 17 -2.79 19.70 42.43
N ALA A 18 -2.42 20.34 41.31
CA ALA A 18 -3.27 20.37 40.11
C ALA A 18 -3.65 18.96 39.62
N GLN A 19 -2.67 18.04 39.50
CA GLN A 19 -2.93 16.68 39.02
C GLN A 19 -3.85 15.89 39.96
N GLN A 20 -3.68 16.03 41.28
CA GLN A 20 -4.53 15.37 42.27
C GLN A 20 -5.95 15.94 42.25
N VAL A 21 -6.10 17.27 42.27
CA VAL A 21 -7.40 17.94 42.29
C VAL A 21 -8.19 17.69 41.01
N ILE A 22 -7.53 17.73 39.85
CA ILE A 22 -8.18 17.47 38.55
C ILE A 22 -8.72 16.04 38.49
N SER A 23 -7.92 15.05 38.92
CA SER A 23 -8.32 13.64 38.84
C SER A 23 -9.34 13.24 39.91
N ARG A 24 -9.22 13.74 41.14
CA ARG A 24 -10.02 13.28 42.28
C ARG A 24 -11.26 14.12 42.56
N THR A 25 -11.29 15.37 42.12
CA THR A 25 -12.37 16.30 42.45
C THR A 25 -13.02 16.89 41.20
N LEU A 26 -12.26 17.61 40.37
CA LEU A 26 -12.85 18.34 39.23
C LEU A 26 -13.35 17.39 38.14
N GLY A 27 -12.64 16.30 37.84
CA GLY A 27 -13.07 15.27 36.89
C GLY A 27 -14.42 14.65 37.28
N PRO A 28 -14.55 14.07 38.49
CA PRO A 28 -15.83 13.58 39.00
C PRO A 28 -16.94 14.64 39.00
N ALA A 29 -16.64 15.89 39.34
CA ALA A 29 -17.62 16.97 39.29
C ALA A 29 -18.11 17.27 37.86
N LEU A 30 -17.22 17.21 36.87
CA LEU A 30 -17.57 17.38 35.46
C LEU A 30 -18.44 16.24 34.94
N PHE A 31 -18.12 14.99 35.29
CA PHE A 31 -18.96 13.84 34.96
C PHE A 31 -20.36 13.97 35.58
N ALA A 32 -20.44 14.36 36.86
CA ALA A 32 -21.71 14.55 37.55
C ALA A 32 -22.54 15.70 36.97
N ALA A 33 -21.91 16.82 36.60
CA ALA A 33 -22.60 17.95 35.99
C ALA A 33 -23.17 17.59 34.61
N GLU A 34 -22.46 16.76 33.84
CA GLU A 34 -22.92 16.25 32.55
C GLU A 34 -24.08 15.25 32.70
N GLU A 35 -23.98 14.31 33.65
CA GLU A 35 -25.07 13.36 33.96
C GLU A 35 -26.35 14.05 34.45
N ARG A 36 -26.21 15.18 35.15
CA ARG A 36 -27.33 16.02 35.59
C ARG A 36 -27.89 16.93 34.49
N GLY A 37 -27.25 16.99 33.32
CA GLY A 37 -27.65 17.84 32.21
C GLY A 37 -27.37 19.33 32.42
N GLU A 38 -26.50 19.70 33.35
CA GLU A 38 -26.07 21.10 33.56
C GLU A 38 -25.14 21.56 32.41
N ILE A 39 -24.31 20.64 31.93
CA ILE A 39 -23.41 20.83 30.79
C ILE A 39 -23.64 19.72 29.76
N SER A 40 -23.40 20.06 28.49
CA SER A 40 -23.58 19.15 27.34
C SER A 40 -22.26 18.69 26.72
N ALA A 41 -21.18 19.42 26.97
CA ALA A 41 -19.83 19.07 26.55
C ALA A 41 -18.84 19.88 27.39
N TRP A 42 -17.63 19.36 27.55
CA TRP A 42 -16.55 20.04 28.25
C TRP A 42 -15.20 19.50 27.82
N TRP A 43 -14.16 20.33 27.91
CA TRP A 43 -12.79 19.94 27.64
C TRP A 43 -11.79 20.88 28.30
N PHE A 44 -10.55 20.43 28.51
CA PHE A 44 -9.52 21.25 29.18
C PHE A 44 -8.19 21.29 28.42
N MET A 45 -7.36 22.29 28.73
CA MET A 45 -5.95 22.36 28.32
C MET A 45 -5.05 22.24 29.53
N ASN A 46 -4.02 21.39 29.44
CA ASN A 46 -3.04 21.19 30.51
C ASN A 46 -1.91 22.25 30.43
N LYS A 47 -2.29 23.53 30.55
CA LYS A 47 -1.41 24.71 30.58
C LYS A 47 -1.80 25.55 31.80
N GLN A 48 -0.87 26.28 32.40
CA GLN A 48 -1.20 27.19 33.52
C GLN A 48 -1.52 28.61 33.00
N PRO A 49 -2.58 29.27 33.49
CA PRO A 49 -3.63 28.72 34.36
C PRO A 49 -4.44 27.63 33.63
N TRP A 50 -4.89 26.60 34.36
CA TRP A 50 -5.62 25.46 33.79
C TRP A 50 -6.94 25.92 33.20
N LYS A 51 -7.07 25.74 31.88
CA LYS A 51 -8.20 26.29 31.13
C LYS A 51 -9.23 25.20 30.85
N LEU A 52 -10.37 25.29 31.50
CA LEU A 52 -11.53 24.43 31.30
C LEU A 52 -12.55 25.15 30.42
N ARG A 53 -13.13 24.44 29.45
CA ARG A 53 -14.21 24.93 28.60
C ARG A 53 -15.42 24.06 28.82
N VAL A 54 -16.57 24.69 29.00
CA VAL A 54 -17.84 24.01 29.27
C VAL A 54 -18.92 24.57 28.36
N ARG A 55 -19.75 23.70 27.80
CA ARG A 55 -20.93 24.06 27.02
C ARG A 55 -22.17 23.88 27.90
N THR A 56 -22.70 24.96 28.44
CA THR A 56 -23.81 24.92 29.40
C THR A 56 -25.14 24.70 28.70
N VAL A 57 -26.07 23.98 29.32
CA VAL A 57 -27.43 23.78 28.80
C VAL A 57 -28.38 24.92 29.23
N GLY A 58 -28.03 25.62 30.32
CA GLY A 58 -28.68 26.84 30.82
C GLY A 58 -27.65 27.83 31.40
N ASP A 59 -28.11 28.77 32.24
CA ASP A 59 -27.27 29.83 32.82
C ASP A 59 -26.48 29.43 34.08
N GLU A 60 -26.77 28.25 34.65
CA GLU A 60 -26.20 27.79 35.92
C GLU A 60 -25.47 26.45 35.77
N THR A 61 -24.29 26.34 36.39
CA THR A 61 -23.54 25.08 36.57
C THR A 61 -23.17 24.89 38.05
N PRO A 62 -24.17 24.73 38.93
CA PRO A 62 -23.95 24.74 40.38
C PRO A 62 -23.00 23.63 40.82
N THR A 63 -23.07 22.44 40.23
CA THR A 63 -22.19 21.31 40.60
C THR A 63 -20.71 21.64 40.42
N LEU A 64 -20.36 22.32 39.32
CA LEU A 64 -18.98 22.70 39.03
C LEU A 64 -18.52 23.91 39.86
N TRP A 65 -19.39 24.90 40.06
CA TRP A 65 -19.07 26.08 40.86
C TRP A 65 -18.90 25.76 42.34
N ASP A 66 -19.72 24.86 42.89
CA ASP A 66 -19.59 24.39 44.26
C ASP A 66 -18.27 23.65 44.48
N ALA A 67 -17.89 22.78 43.53
CA ALA A 67 -16.61 22.08 43.56
C ALA A 67 -15.43 23.07 43.52
N LEU A 68 -15.44 24.04 42.60
CA LEU A 68 -14.38 25.05 42.49
C LEU A 68 -14.30 25.96 43.73
N SER A 69 -15.44 26.36 44.27
CA SER A 69 -15.51 27.21 45.47
C SER A 69 -15.08 26.47 46.72
N GLY A 70 -15.38 25.17 46.83
CA GLY A 70 -14.84 24.29 47.86
C GLY A 70 -13.32 24.19 47.80
N LEU A 71 -12.77 23.95 46.61
CA LEU A 71 -11.31 23.84 46.40
C LEU A 71 -10.54 25.12 46.73
N VAL A 72 -11.13 26.30 46.52
CA VAL A 72 -10.54 27.58 46.96
C VAL A 72 -10.57 27.72 48.48
N ARG A 73 -11.68 27.32 49.11
CA ARG A 73 -11.82 27.37 50.57
C ARG A 73 -10.84 26.44 51.29
N ASP A 74 -10.51 25.31 50.65
CA ASP A 74 -9.60 24.30 51.16
C ASP A 74 -8.12 24.56 50.78
N ASP A 75 -7.80 25.75 50.23
CA ASP A 75 -6.46 26.16 49.76
C ASP A 75 -5.84 25.22 48.69
N GLN A 76 -6.65 24.41 48.01
CA GLN A 76 -6.21 23.51 46.94
C GLN A 76 -6.19 24.19 45.56
N VAL A 77 -6.94 25.27 45.39
CA VAL A 77 -6.98 26.14 44.21
C VAL A 77 -6.76 27.58 44.68
N GLY A 78 -5.79 28.29 44.11
CA GLY A 78 -5.53 29.67 44.48
C GLY A 78 -6.64 30.64 44.03
N GLN A 79 -7.15 30.45 42.81
CA GLN A 79 -8.31 31.19 42.29
C GLN A 79 -8.89 30.50 41.06
N TRP A 80 -10.16 30.79 40.75
CA TRP A 80 -10.76 30.48 39.46
C TRP A 80 -11.51 31.70 38.90
N ILE A 81 -11.40 31.93 37.60
CA ILE A 81 -11.94 33.12 36.92
C ILE A 81 -12.74 32.68 35.68
N PRO A 82 -14.04 33.05 35.58
CA PRO A 82 -14.80 32.93 34.34
C PRO A 82 -14.22 33.83 33.24
N ALA A 83 -14.18 33.32 32.02
CA ALA A 83 -13.69 34.03 30.85
C ALA A 83 -14.54 33.70 29.62
N ILE A 84 -14.55 34.63 28.66
CA ILE A 84 -15.15 34.39 27.34
C ILE A 84 -14.29 33.34 26.62
N TYR A 85 -14.94 32.31 26.08
CA TYR A 85 -14.26 31.36 25.21
C TYR A 85 -14.30 31.86 23.76
N GLU A 86 -13.12 32.08 23.21
CA GLU A 86 -12.93 32.43 21.81
C GLU A 86 -12.29 31.23 21.08
N PRO A 87 -13.04 30.46 20.28
CA PRO A 87 -12.48 29.33 19.56
C PRO A 87 -11.49 29.77 18.50
N GLU A 88 -10.38 29.04 18.34
CA GLU A 88 -9.36 29.25 17.31
C GLU A 88 -9.85 28.86 15.90
N THR A 89 -10.95 29.48 15.47
CA THR A 89 -11.75 29.12 14.30
C THR A 89 -10.94 29.07 13.03
N LEU A 90 -10.04 30.04 12.83
CA LEU A 90 -9.16 30.03 11.68
C LEU A 90 -8.18 28.86 11.72
N ALA A 91 -7.57 28.61 12.88
CA ALA A 91 -6.54 27.58 13.04
C ALA A 91 -7.10 26.17 12.81
N PHE A 92 -8.33 25.93 13.28
CA PHE A 92 -9.04 24.66 13.06
C PHE A 92 -9.71 24.55 11.69
N GLY A 93 -9.65 25.57 10.83
CA GLY A 93 -10.13 25.48 9.44
C GLY A 93 -11.60 25.84 9.24
N GLY A 94 -12.23 26.56 10.17
CA GLY A 94 -13.60 27.06 10.06
C GLY A 94 -14.49 26.63 11.21
N ALA A 95 -15.70 27.20 11.30
CA ALA A 95 -16.63 26.96 12.40
C ALA A 95 -17.07 25.50 12.50
N GLU A 96 -17.29 24.82 11.36
CA GLU A 96 -17.69 23.42 11.33
C GLU A 96 -16.56 22.47 11.77
N ALA A 97 -15.32 22.80 11.39
CA ALA A 97 -14.16 22.05 11.83
C ALA A 97 -13.87 22.27 13.32
N VAL A 98 -14.25 23.43 13.88
CA VAL A 98 -14.23 23.66 15.34
C VAL A 98 -15.24 22.78 16.06
N GLU A 99 -16.44 22.57 15.53
CA GLU A 99 -17.40 21.65 16.16
C GLU A 99 -16.85 20.21 16.18
N ALA A 100 -16.24 19.74 15.09
CA ALA A 100 -15.55 18.45 15.05
C ALA A 100 -14.40 18.37 16.08
N ALA A 101 -13.65 19.47 16.23
CA ALA A 101 -12.61 19.57 17.25
C ALA A 101 -13.20 19.52 18.67
N HIS A 102 -14.31 20.19 18.94
CA HIS A 102 -14.98 20.18 20.25
C HIS A 102 -15.54 18.81 20.61
N GLU A 103 -16.14 18.09 19.66
CA GLU A 103 -16.60 16.71 19.86
C GLU A 103 -15.43 15.79 20.23
N LEU A 104 -14.33 15.88 19.47
CA LEU A 104 -13.10 15.14 19.77
C LEU A 104 -12.56 15.50 21.15
N PHE A 105 -12.43 16.80 21.42
CA PHE A 105 -11.86 17.34 22.65
C PHE A 105 -12.66 16.98 23.87
N HIS A 106 -13.97 16.85 23.75
CA HIS A 106 -14.80 16.36 24.83
C HIS A 106 -14.53 14.88 25.12
N ALA A 107 -14.60 14.01 24.10
CA ALA A 107 -14.34 12.58 24.27
C ALA A 107 -12.91 12.31 24.78
N ASP A 108 -11.92 12.99 24.21
CA ASP A 108 -10.52 12.90 24.61
C ASP A 108 -10.30 13.36 26.07
N SER A 109 -11.00 14.41 26.53
CA SER A 109 -10.88 14.87 27.92
C SER A 109 -11.41 13.85 28.92
N ARG A 110 -12.49 13.13 28.59
CA ARG A 110 -13.02 12.05 29.44
C ARG A 110 -11.99 10.93 29.60
N HIS A 111 -11.37 10.50 28.51
CA HIS A 111 -10.38 9.42 28.54
C HIS A 111 -9.05 9.86 29.17
N LEU A 112 -8.61 11.11 28.97
CA LEU A 112 -7.40 11.62 29.63
C LEU A 112 -7.50 11.64 31.18
N LEU A 113 -8.72 11.69 31.73
CA LEU A 113 -8.94 11.60 33.18
C LEU A 113 -9.07 10.17 33.69
N THR A 114 -9.55 9.24 32.87
CA THR A 114 -9.85 7.86 33.29
C THR A 114 -8.80 6.83 32.86
N TYR A 115 -7.93 7.16 31.90
CA TYR A 115 -6.94 6.23 31.36
C TYR A 115 -5.83 5.90 32.38
N PRO A 116 -5.65 4.62 32.75
CA PRO A 116 -4.65 4.21 33.71
C PRO A 116 -3.25 4.15 33.08
N VAL A 117 -2.30 4.90 33.65
CA VAL A 117 -0.88 4.81 33.24
C VAL A 117 -0.17 3.81 34.16
N GLN A 118 -0.25 2.52 33.83
CA GLN A 118 0.32 1.43 34.62
C GLN A 118 0.79 0.27 33.73
N THR A 119 1.54 -0.67 34.30
CA THR A 119 2.04 -1.86 33.61
C THR A 119 0.90 -2.63 32.91
N GLY A 120 1.08 -2.96 31.63
CA GLY A 120 0.04 -3.60 30.80
C GLY A 120 -0.78 -2.64 29.94
N HIS A 121 -0.66 -1.32 30.14
CA HIS A 121 -1.26 -0.28 29.30
C HIS A 121 -0.16 0.51 28.55
N LEU A 122 -0.52 1.13 27.43
CA LEU A 122 0.39 2.05 26.73
C LEU A 122 0.69 3.28 27.60
N GLY A 123 1.90 3.82 27.47
CA GLY A 123 2.24 5.10 28.08
C GLY A 123 1.54 6.27 27.38
N ARG A 124 1.60 7.46 27.98
CA ARG A 124 0.95 8.66 27.43
C ARG A 124 1.52 9.11 26.09
N ARG A 125 2.83 8.89 25.86
CA ARG A 125 3.52 9.28 24.62
C ARG A 125 3.08 8.38 23.47
N GLU A 126 3.09 7.08 23.73
CA GLU A 126 2.72 6.02 22.79
C GLU A 126 1.24 6.16 22.40
N THR A 127 0.36 6.33 23.40
CA THR A 127 -1.07 6.54 23.17
C THR A 127 -1.35 7.80 22.37
N ALA A 128 -0.64 8.91 22.65
CA ALA A 128 -0.84 10.16 21.92
C ALA A 128 -0.46 10.04 20.43
N VAL A 129 0.68 9.41 20.13
CA VAL A 129 1.11 9.15 18.74
C VAL A 129 0.12 8.22 18.04
N LEU A 130 -0.28 7.14 18.69
CA LEU A 130 -1.21 6.16 18.13
C LEU A 130 -2.57 6.79 17.75
N LEU A 131 -3.15 7.59 18.65
CA LEU A 131 -4.46 8.22 18.44
C LEU A 131 -4.44 9.24 17.30
N VAL A 132 -3.41 10.10 17.23
CA VAL A 132 -3.31 11.07 16.13
C VAL A 132 -3.00 10.38 14.80
N SER A 133 -2.26 9.27 14.81
CA SER A 133 -2.02 8.48 13.59
C SER A 133 -3.31 7.83 13.09
N ALA A 134 -4.16 7.33 14.00
CA ALA A 134 -5.49 6.82 13.65
C ALA A 134 -6.39 7.93 13.07
N MET A 135 -6.33 9.16 13.61
CA MET A 135 -7.05 10.31 13.07
C MET A 135 -6.56 10.70 11.66
N MET A 136 -5.25 10.73 11.42
CA MET A 136 -4.71 11.06 10.10
C MET A 136 -5.10 10.01 9.05
N ARG A 137 -5.02 8.71 9.39
CA ARG A 137 -5.50 7.64 8.49
C ARG A 137 -6.99 7.74 8.21
N ALA A 138 -7.81 8.04 9.22
CA ALA A 138 -9.25 8.22 9.04
C ALA A 138 -9.60 9.50 8.27
N ALA A 139 -8.69 10.47 8.22
CA ALA A 139 -8.77 11.64 7.35
C ALA A 139 -8.28 11.35 5.90
N GLY A 140 -7.87 10.12 5.61
CA GLY A 140 -7.46 9.68 4.27
C GLY A 140 -6.03 10.04 3.89
N LEU A 141 -5.18 10.44 4.84
CA LEU A 141 -3.79 10.80 4.56
C LEU A 141 -2.98 9.52 4.32
N ASP A 142 -2.21 9.50 3.22
CA ASP A 142 -1.21 8.48 2.98
C ASP A 142 -0.02 8.59 3.97
N TRP A 143 0.95 7.68 3.83
CA TRP A 143 2.09 7.61 4.74
C TRP A 143 2.94 8.89 4.76
N TYR A 144 3.22 9.51 3.61
CA TYR A 144 4.06 10.70 3.53
C TYR A 144 3.27 11.98 3.81
N GLU A 145 1.97 12.01 3.51
CA GLU A 145 1.09 13.08 3.97
C GLU A 145 0.97 13.12 5.50
N GLN A 146 0.98 11.96 6.15
CA GLN A 146 1.16 11.88 7.61
C GLN A 146 2.52 12.45 8.02
N GLY A 147 3.58 12.14 7.29
CA GLY A 147 4.92 12.72 7.47
C GLY A 147 4.93 14.25 7.40
N ASP A 148 4.22 14.84 6.45
CA ASP A 148 4.04 16.28 6.31
C ASP A 148 3.29 16.91 7.48
N VAL A 149 2.32 16.20 8.05
CA VAL A 149 1.66 16.64 9.29
C VAL A 149 2.66 16.64 10.43
N TRP A 150 3.46 15.59 10.57
CA TRP A 150 4.50 15.50 11.60
C TRP A 150 5.61 16.53 11.42
N ASP A 151 5.99 16.86 10.19
CA ASP A 151 6.92 17.94 9.87
C ASP A 151 6.40 19.30 10.33
N LYS A 152 5.13 19.60 10.06
CA LYS A 152 4.49 20.83 10.56
C LYS A 152 4.43 20.89 12.08
N VAL A 153 4.21 19.75 12.74
CA VAL A 153 4.24 19.69 14.21
C VAL A 153 5.66 19.91 14.74
N ALA A 154 6.68 19.32 14.10
CA ALA A 154 8.08 19.48 14.46
C ALA A 154 8.56 20.92 14.28
N ALA A 155 8.16 21.58 13.19
CA ALA A 155 8.47 22.99 12.93
C ALA A 155 7.91 23.93 14.00
N GLU A 156 6.74 23.61 14.55
CA GLU A 156 6.10 24.34 15.65
C GLU A 156 6.68 23.97 17.04
N ARG A 157 7.63 23.02 17.11
CA ARG A 157 8.29 22.54 18.34
C ARG A 157 9.81 22.47 18.20
N PRO A 158 10.50 23.60 17.94
CA PRO A 158 11.95 23.61 17.72
C PRO A 158 12.70 23.40 19.05
N SER A 159 12.98 22.15 19.39
CA SER A 159 13.87 21.78 20.50
C SER A 159 14.78 20.64 20.04
N PRO A 160 16.09 20.65 20.32
CA PRO A 160 17.01 19.63 19.81
C PRO A 160 16.58 18.23 20.29
N PRO A 161 16.18 17.33 19.38
CA PRO A 161 15.62 16.05 19.78
C PRO A 161 16.74 15.13 20.24
N ILE A 162 16.56 14.46 21.39
CA ILE A 162 17.40 13.33 21.78
C ILE A 162 16.83 12.11 21.06
N LEU A 163 17.40 11.79 19.89
CA LEU A 163 16.97 10.64 19.08
C LEU A 163 17.84 9.43 19.42
N ALA A 164 17.23 8.38 19.97
CA ALA A 164 17.83 7.05 20.05
C ALA A 164 17.36 6.23 18.85
N SER A 165 18.29 5.65 18.08
CA SER A 165 17.98 4.79 16.92
C SER A 165 17.07 3.60 17.28
N GLU A 166 17.15 3.12 18.52
CA GLU A 166 16.32 2.04 19.05
C GLU A 166 14.82 2.39 19.11
N LEU A 167 14.47 3.67 19.17
CA LEU A 167 13.08 4.12 19.27
C LEU A 167 12.39 4.28 17.90
N GLU A 168 13.14 4.21 16.80
CA GLU A 168 12.60 4.38 15.44
C GLU A 168 11.69 3.22 15.03
N ALA A 169 12.08 1.98 15.36
CA ALA A 169 11.24 0.80 15.12
C ALA A 169 9.95 0.82 15.98
N ALA A 170 10.04 1.29 17.23
CA ALA A 170 8.89 1.46 18.10
C ALA A 170 7.94 2.56 17.58
N MET A 171 8.49 3.67 17.09
CA MET A 171 7.73 4.74 16.44
C MET A 171 7.02 4.22 15.19
N HIS A 172 7.73 3.52 14.30
CA HIS A 172 7.13 2.94 13.10
C HIS A 172 5.97 2.00 13.47
N SER A 173 6.14 1.17 14.51
CA SER A 173 5.08 0.28 15.00
C SER A 173 3.83 1.05 15.45
N LEU A 174 3.99 2.16 16.19
CA LEU A 174 2.89 3.01 16.64
C LEU A 174 2.18 3.72 15.48
N LEU A 175 2.95 4.12 14.46
CA LEU A 175 2.44 4.79 13.28
C LEU A 175 1.63 3.82 12.39
N THR A 176 2.01 2.54 12.28
CA THR A 176 1.37 1.60 11.35
C THR A 176 0.32 0.68 11.99
N VAL A 177 0.36 0.44 13.30
CA VAL A 177 -0.56 -0.51 13.95
C VAL A 177 -2.02 -0.04 13.88
N ASP A 178 -2.94 -0.97 13.59
CA ASP A 178 -4.37 -0.70 13.72
C ASP A 178 -4.74 -0.58 15.20
N ALA A 179 -4.98 0.66 15.66
CA ALA A 179 -5.33 0.99 17.04
C ALA A 179 -6.56 0.22 17.55
N ARG A 180 -7.46 -0.24 16.67
CA ARG A 180 -8.64 -1.04 17.06
C ARG A 180 -8.26 -2.41 17.59
N THR A 181 -7.18 -3.00 17.07
CA THR A 181 -6.71 -4.33 17.50
C THR A 181 -6.14 -4.30 18.91
N LEU A 182 -5.70 -3.13 19.37
CA LEU A 182 -5.18 -2.89 20.73
C LEU A 182 -6.28 -2.75 21.79
N CYS A 183 -7.55 -2.61 21.38
CA CYS A 183 -8.70 -2.47 22.28
C CYS A 183 -9.34 -3.81 22.69
N ARG A 184 -8.81 -4.94 22.22
CA ARG A 184 -9.29 -6.29 22.59
C ARG A 184 -9.19 -6.54 24.11
N GLU A 185 -9.82 -7.62 24.57
CA GLU A 185 -9.64 -8.12 25.94
C GLU A 185 -8.14 -8.35 26.22
N ASP A 186 -7.66 -7.87 27.38
CA ASP A 186 -6.25 -7.83 27.77
C ASP A 186 -5.29 -7.05 26.84
N GLY A 187 -5.83 -6.29 25.88
CA GLY A 187 -5.07 -5.39 25.03
C GLY A 187 -4.64 -4.11 25.77
N PRO A 188 -3.60 -3.41 25.29
CA PRO A 188 -3.04 -2.26 26.01
C PRO A 188 -3.92 -0.99 25.94
N LEU A 189 -5.03 -1.03 25.18
CA LEU A 189 -6.12 -0.05 25.16
C LEU A 189 -7.47 -0.71 25.52
N HIS A 190 -7.48 -1.81 26.26
CA HIS A 190 -8.71 -2.45 26.71
C HIS A 190 -9.64 -1.45 27.42
N GLY A 191 -10.92 -1.44 27.07
CA GLY A 191 -11.91 -0.50 27.62
C GLY A 191 -11.88 0.92 27.02
N HIS A 192 -10.97 1.21 26.08
CA HIS A 192 -10.78 2.55 25.49
C HIS A 192 -11.08 2.64 23.99
N ALA A 193 -11.90 1.73 23.44
CA ALA A 193 -12.26 1.71 22.02
C ALA A 193 -12.98 3.00 21.56
N ASP A 194 -13.78 3.63 22.44
CA ASP A 194 -14.44 4.90 22.14
C ASP A 194 -13.46 6.06 21.94
N TRP A 195 -12.28 5.98 22.57
CA TRP A 195 -11.24 6.98 22.40
C TRP A 195 -10.66 6.93 20.99
N VAL A 196 -10.28 5.74 20.53
CA VAL A 196 -9.80 5.50 19.15
C VAL A 196 -10.86 5.90 18.13
N ARG A 197 -12.14 5.54 18.37
CA ARG A 197 -13.26 5.94 17.51
C ARG A 197 -13.44 7.45 17.44
N ALA A 198 -13.27 8.18 18.54
CA ALA A 198 -13.39 9.64 18.54
C ALA A 198 -12.35 10.29 17.63
N PHE A 199 -11.09 9.86 17.70
CA PHE A 199 -10.01 10.33 16.82
C PHE A 199 -10.29 9.98 15.35
N ALA A 200 -10.72 8.75 15.07
CA ALA A 200 -11.08 8.35 13.71
C ALA A 200 -12.24 9.19 13.16
N ARG A 201 -13.31 9.39 13.93
CA ARG A 201 -14.45 10.23 13.54
C ARG A 201 -14.04 11.67 13.23
N ALA A 202 -13.18 12.26 14.05
CA ALA A 202 -12.67 13.61 13.81
C ALA A 202 -11.88 13.69 12.50
N GLY A 203 -11.03 12.69 12.23
CA GLY A 203 -10.32 12.58 10.96
C GLY A 203 -11.28 12.53 9.76
N THR A 204 -12.26 11.63 9.80
CA THR A 204 -13.27 11.50 8.74
C THR A 204 -14.09 12.79 8.56
N ALA A 205 -14.49 13.45 9.65
CA ALA A 205 -15.22 14.71 9.58
C ALA A 205 -14.41 15.82 8.89
N LEU A 206 -13.12 15.94 9.22
CA LEU A 206 -12.21 16.90 8.59
C LEU A 206 -11.99 16.58 7.10
N ALA A 207 -11.87 15.30 6.74
CA ALA A 207 -11.79 14.88 5.35
C ALA A 207 -13.05 15.25 4.57
N VAL A 208 -14.24 15.01 5.12
CA VAL A 208 -15.51 15.40 4.49
C VAL A 208 -15.57 16.91 4.27
N LEU A 209 -15.19 17.72 5.26
CA LEU A 209 -15.13 19.18 5.11
C LEU A 209 -14.12 19.63 4.06
N HIS A 210 -12.98 18.93 3.96
CA HIS A 210 -11.97 19.19 2.93
C HIS A 210 -12.49 18.89 1.52
N HIS A 211 -13.08 17.71 1.30
CA HIS A 211 -13.61 17.28 0.01
C HIS A 211 -14.77 18.15 -0.47
N GLN A 212 -15.57 18.67 0.47
CA GLN A 212 -16.66 19.61 0.17
C GLN A 212 -16.18 21.06 -0.04
N GLY A 213 -14.87 21.34 0.05
CA GLY A 213 -14.31 22.69 -0.10
C GLY A 213 -14.69 23.66 1.04
N ARG A 214 -15.08 23.14 2.20
CA ARG A 214 -15.58 23.92 3.35
C ARG A 214 -14.50 24.20 4.39
N LEU A 215 -13.34 23.54 4.27
CA LEU A 215 -12.19 23.76 5.13
C LEU A 215 -11.41 25.01 4.69
N ARG A 216 -11.23 25.97 5.59
CA ARG A 216 -10.57 27.27 5.33
C ARG A 216 -9.04 27.22 5.39
N ARG A 217 -8.47 26.10 5.81
CA ARG A 217 -7.03 25.80 5.81
C ARG A 217 -6.83 24.41 5.21
N GLY A 218 -5.64 24.14 4.67
CA GLY A 218 -5.32 22.80 4.16
C GLY A 218 -5.48 21.72 5.25
N LEU A 219 -5.99 20.54 4.85
CA LEU A 219 -6.30 19.44 5.77
C LEU A 219 -5.09 19.06 6.65
N ARG A 220 -3.90 18.92 6.05
CA ARG A 220 -2.65 18.63 6.78
C ARG A 220 -2.30 19.69 7.84
N ALA A 221 -2.53 20.98 7.55
CA ALA A 221 -2.27 22.06 8.49
C ALA A 221 -3.28 22.07 9.65
N VAL A 222 -4.53 21.69 9.39
CA VAL A 222 -5.56 21.53 10.42
C VAL A 222 -5.26 20.32 11.30
N LEU A 223 -4.86 19.19 10.72
CA LEU A 223 -4.47 17.98 11.46
C LEU A 223 -3.23 18.22 12.33
N ALA A 224 -2.21 18.92 11.82
CA ALA A 224 -1.04 19.31 12.62
C ALA A 224 -1.44 20.13 13.85
N HIS A 225 -2.43 21.00 13.70
CA HIS A 225 -2.97 21.77 14.82
C HIS A 225 -3.69 20.89 15.86
N HIS A 226 -4.43 19.88 15.41
CA HIS A 226 -5.05 18.88 16.30
C HIS A 226 -3.99 18.07 17.07
N VAL A 227 -2.89 17.67 16.43
CA VAL A 227 -1.77 16.98 17.09
C VAL A 227 -1.20 17.84 18.22
N ILE A 228 -0.90 19.11 17.92
CA ILE A 228 -0.38 20.08 18.89
C ILE A 228 -1.33 20.24 20.08
N PHE A 229 -2.63 20.39 19.82
CA PHE A 229 -3.61 20.51 20.89
C PHE A 229 -3.71 19.23 21.72
N HIS A 230 -3.76 18.06 21.09
CA HIS A 230 -3.81 16.79 21.80
C HIS A 230 -2.58 16.58 22.69
N PHE A 231 -1.36 16.86 22.19
CA PHE A 231 -0.13 16.76 22.98
C PHE A 231 -0.15 17.68 24.21
N ASN A 232 -0.62 18.92 24.03
CA ASN A 232 -0.80 19.87 25.12
C ASN A 232 -1.86 19.41 26.13
N ARG A 233 -2.95 18.77 25.68
CA ARG A 233 -4.02 18.25 26.55
C ARG A 233 -3.58 17.02 27.34
N ALA A 234 -2.84 16.12 26.69
CA ALA A 234 -2.22 14.95 27.31
C ALA A 234 -1.13 15.33 28.34
N GLY A 235 -0.70 16.59 28.34
CA GLY A 235 0.30 17.13 29.26
C GLY A 235 1.72 16.71 28.91
N LEU A 236 1.98 16.40 27.64
CA LEU A 236 3.31 16.04 27.17
C LEU A 236 4.26 17.26 27.27
N PRO A 237 5.41 17.13 27.93
CA PRO A 237 6.43 18.19 27.97
C PRO A 237 6.88 18.64 26.57
N PRO A 238 7.28 19.92 26.37
CA PRO A 238 7.72 20.41 25.08
C PRO A 238 8.84 19.58 24.44
N GLU A 239 9.78 19.08 25.24
CA GLU A 239 10.87 18.20 24.80
C GLU A 239 10.35 16.87 24.23
N ASP A 240 9.33 16.27 24.86
CA ASP A 240 8.68 15.06 24.36
C ASP A 240 7.90 15.34 23.08
N GLN A 241 7.23 16.49 23.00
CA GLN A 241 6.52 16.89 21.77
C GLN A 241 7.48 17.06 20.59
N SER A 242 8.63 17.69 20.82
CA SER A 242 9.68 17.83 19.81
C SER A 242 10.28 16.47 19.44
N ALA A 243 10.63 15.64 20.43
CA ALA A 243 11.22 14.33 20.17
C ALA A 243 10.27 13.41 19.40
N LEU A 244 8.99 13.33 19.79
CA LEU A 244 8.00 12.48 19.14
C LEU A 244 7.69 12.94 17.71
N SER A 245 7.52 14.25 17.50
CA SER A 245 7.24 14.78 16.15
C SER A 245 8.44 14.62 15.21
N ASN A 246 9.67 14.86 15.69
CA ASN A 246 10.87 14.62 14.89
C ASN A 246 11.13 13.13 14.65
N LEU A 247 10.87 12.27 15.62
CA LEU A 247 11.02 10.82 15.46
C LEU A 247 9.96 10.25 14.52
N ALA A 248 8.71 10.72 14.59
CA ALA A 248 7.66 10.34 13.65
C ALA A 248 7.95 10.87 12.24
N ARG A 249 8.35 12.13 12.12
CA ARG A 249 8.83 12.72 10.86
C ARG A 249 9.98 11.91 10.29
N LYS A 250 11.00 11.59 11.09
CA LYS A 250 12.15 10.79 10.66
C LYS A 250 11.77 9.36 10.27
N ALA A 251 10.91 8.70 11.03
CA ALA A 251 10.45 7.34 10.72
C ALA A 251 9.65 7.26 9.41
N ILE A 252 9.02 8.36 9.00
CA ILE A 252 8.25 8.46 7.77
C ILE A 252 9.13 8.98 6.61
N MET A 253 9.81 10.11 6.82
CA MET A 253 10.52 10.90 5.80
C MET A 253 12.03 10.57 5.68
N GLY A 254 12.60 9.83 6.62
CA GLY A 254 14.06 9.61 6.74
C GLY A 254 14.83 10.81 7.32
N THR A 255 16.16 10.71 7.35
CA THR A 255 17.06 11.81 7.75
C THR A 255 17.43 12.68 6.55
N SER A 256 16.86 13.87 6.47
CA SER A 256 17.25 14.90 5.51
C SER A 256 18.45 15.73 6.01
N ASP A 257 19.60 15.09 6.26
CA ASP A 257 20.86 15.82 6.49
C ASP A 257 21.75 15.69 5.25
N THR A 258 21.45 16.51 4.25
CA THR A 258 22.43 16.89 3.22
C THR A 258 22.26 18.39 2.98
N PRO A 259 23.13 19.26 3.52
CA PRO A 259 23.02 20.69 3.27
C PRO A 259 23.36 20.98 1.81
N ALA A 260 22.47 21.69 1.12
CA ALA A 260 22.75 22.33 -0.16
C ALA A 260 23.96 23.26 0.00
N THR A 261 24.99 23.03 -0.80
CA THR A 261 26.24 23.79 -0.80
C THR A 261 26.06 25.11 -1.55
N THR A 262 26.09 26.24 -0.85
CA THR A 262 26.46 27.54 -1.42
C THR A 262 27.98 27.76 -1.28
N PRO A 263 28.67 28.26 -2.31
CA PRO A 263 30.09 28.53 -2.23
C PRO A 263 30.35 29.93 -1.63
N ASP A 264 30.97 30.02 -0.46
CA ASP A 264 32.19 30.82 -0.29
C ASP A 264 32.87 30.56 1.06
N GLY A 265 34.20 30.69 1.06
CA GLY A 265 35.11 30.04 2.00
C GLY A 265 35.24 30.61 3.42
N THR A 266 35.73 29.75 4.32
CA THR A 266 36.96 29.96 5.13
C THR A 266 37.31 28.68 5.91
N ARG A 267 38.61 28.51 6.18
CA ARG A 267 39.33 27.27 6.55
C ARG A 267 39.13 26.73 7.98
N SER A 268 39.43 25.43 8.10
CA SER A 268 39.97 24.67 9.26
C SER A 268 38.89 24.05 10.16
N VAL A 269 38.86 22.75 10.47
CA VAL A 269 39.92 21.82 10.91
C VAL A 269 39.54 20.38 10.50
N SER A 270 40.52 19.59 10.07
CA SER A 270 40.38 18.15 9.80
C SER A 270 40.27 17.33 11.09
N THR A 271 39.24 16.48 11.17
CA THR A 271 39.26 15.25 11.96
C THR A 271 38.88 14.10 11.04
N ASP A 272 39.90 13.37 10.59
CA ASP A 272 39.76 12.12 9.85
C ASP A 272 38.99 11.11 10.69
N THR A 273 37.75 10.87 10.30
CA THR A 273 37.09 9.58 10.53
C THR A 273 36.79 9.06 9.13
N LEU A 274 37.38 7.93 8.76
CA LEU A 274 37.11 7.23 7.49
C LEU A 274 35.65 6.74 7.50
N THR A 275 34.71 7.64 7.21
CA THR A 275 33.39 7.29 6.68
C THR A 275 33.55 7.16 5.18
N THR A 276 33.36 5.95 4.65
CA THR A 276 33.13 5.77 3.22
C THR A 276 32.00 6.70 2.79
N PRO A 277 32.20 7.54 1.76
CA PRO A 277 31.13 8.41 1.27
C PRO A 277 29.94 7.55 0.83
N ASP A 278 28.74 8.02 1.13
CA ASP A 278 27.51 7.37 0.67
C ASP A 278 27.54 7.25 -0.87
N PRO A 279 27.10 6.10 -1.43
CA PRO A 279 27.22 5.84 -2.85
C PRO A 279 26.37 6.84 -3.66
N THR A 280 26.94 7.35 -4.74
CA THR A 280 26.27 8.30 -5.63
C THR A 280 25.12 7.63 -6.40
N ALA A 281 24.20 8.43 -6.96
CA ALA A 281 23.09 7.95 -7.78
C ALA A 281 23.56 7.10 -8.96
N GLU A 282 24.68 7.48 -9.58
CA GLU A 282 25.30 6.75 -10.68
C GLU A 282 25.86 5.40 -10.22
N GLN A 283 26.52 5.35 -9.06
CA GLN A 283 27.04 4.11 -8.49
C GLN A 283 25.92 3.12 -8.16
N LEU A 284 24.85 3.59 -7.51
CA LEU A 284 23.68 2.76 -7.18
C LEU A 284 22.96 2.27 -8.44
N ARG A 285 22.79 3.13 -9.45
CA ARG A 285 22.22 2.75 -10.75
C ARG A 285 23.03 1.67 -11.43
N ASN A 286 24.36 1.84 -11.50
CA ASN A 286 25.23 0.86 -12.16
C ASN A 286 25.25 -0.47 -11.41
N ALA A 287 25.28 -0.44 -10.07
CA ALA A 287 25.20 -1.64 -9.25
C ALA A 287 23.88 -2.39 -9.44
N LEU A 288 22.75 -1.67 -9.53
CA LEU A 288 21.45 -2.27 -9.86
C LEU A 288 21.48 -2.93 -11.24
N VAL A 289 22.02 -2.26 -12.26
CA VAL A 289 22.09 -2.86 -13.61
C VAL A 289 23.01 -4.07 -13.64
N ASP A 290 24.12 -4.04 -12.90
CA ASP A 290 25.01 -5.21 -12.77
C ASP A 290 24.27 -6.40 -12.13
N GLN A 291 23.46 -6.15 -11.10
CA GLN A 291 22.61 -7.18 -10.49
C GLN A 291 21.60 -7.75 -11.51
N ILE A 292 20.86 -6.88 -12.22
CA ILE A 292 19.86 -7.28 -13.22
C ILE A 292 20.50 -8.18 -14.31
N ARG A 293 21.72 -7.86 -14.74
CA ARG A 293 22.46 -8.68 -15.71
C ARG A 293 22.88 -10.03 -15.17
N GLN A 294 23.30 -10.09 -13.90
CA GLN A 294 23.64 -11.36 -13.25
C GLN A 294 22.41 -12.28 -13.11
N GLU A 295 21.21 -11.68 -12.97
CA GLU A 295 19.94 -12.39 -12.95
C GLU A 295 19.46 -12.84 -14.36
N GLY A 296 20.17 -12.46 -15.43
CA GLY A 296 19.87 -12.89 -16.80
C GLY A 296 18.95 -11.95 -17.60
N HIS A 297 18.72 -10.74 -17.11
CA HIS A 297 17.92 -9.70 -17.79
C HIS A 297 18.80 -8.56 -18.32
N ALA A 298 18.23 -7.63 -19.10
CA ALA A 298 18.98 -6.58 -19.80
C ALA A 298 20.07 -7.17 -20.72
N THR A 299 19.70 -8.22 -21.45
CA THR A 299 20.57 -8.92 -22.40
C THR A 299 20.78 -8.12 -23.68
N ASN A 300 19.85 -7.22 -24.03
CA ASN A 300 20.02 -6.27 -25.12
C ASN A 300 20.96 -5.12 -24.66
N PRO A 301 22.10 -4.89 -25.34
CA PRO A 301 23.02 -3.81 -24.99
C PRO A 301 22.37 -2.41 -24.99
N ALA A 302 21.36 -2.18 -25.84
CA ALA A 302 20.63 -0.92 -25.86
C ALA A 302 19.75 -0.75 -24.61
N ALA A 303 19.07 -1.82 -24.17
CA ALA A 303 18.27 -1.82 -22.94
C ALA A 303 19.16 -1.62 -21.69
N GLU A 304 20.31 -2.29 -21.64
CA GLU A 304 21.31 -2.06 -20.59
C GLU A 304 21.76 -0.59 -20.56
N ALA A 305 22.13 -0.04 -21.72
CA ALA A 305 22.60 1.34 -21.83
C ALA A 305 21.53 2.35 -21.38
N ALA A 306 20.26 2.11 -21.74
CA ALA A 306 19.14 2.91 -21.26
C ALA A 306 19.04 2.88 -19.74
N LEU A 307 19.04 1.69 -19.12
CA LEU A 307 18.96 1.54 -17.66
C LEU A 307 20.13 2.21 -16.92
N ARG A 308 21.33 2.23 -17.53
CA ARG A 308 22.51 2.93 -16.98
C ARG A 308 22.49 4.44 -17.17
N THR A 309 21.66 4.95 -18.08
CA THR A 309 21.61 6.37 -18.43
C THR A 309 20.45 7.08 -17.73
N VAL A 310 19.25 6.49 -17.77
CA VAL A 310 18.04 7.15 -17.28
C VAL A 310 18.09 7.26 -15.74
N PRO A 311 17.98 8.48 -15.17
CA PRO A 311 18.07 8.68 -13.73
C PRO A 311 16.76 8.30 -13.03
N ARG A 312 16.56 7.00 -12.73
CA ARG A 312 15.33 6.46 -12.13
C ARG A 312 14.83 7.25 -10.92
N HIS A 313 15.74 7.74 -10.07
CA HIS A 313 15.41 8.55 -8.90
C HIS A 313 14.65 9.86 -9.21
N LEU A 314 14.77 10.43 -10.41
CA LEU A 314 13.97 11.60 -10.81
C LEU A 314 12.50 11.27 -11.07
N PHE A 315 12.17 10.00 -11.28
CA PHE A 315 10.81 9.52 -11.53
C PHE A 315 10.14 8.97 -10.27
N VAL A 316 10.88 8.87 -9.17
CA VAL A 316 10.38 8.48 -7.84
C VAL A 316 10.96 9.42 -6.78
N PRO A 317 10.68 10.74 -6.86
CA PRO A 317 11.34 11.75 -6.03
C PRO A 317 11.10 11.57 -4.52
N ASP A 318 10.02 10.88 -4.15
CA ASP A 318 9.66 10.60 -2.75
C ASP A 318 10.39 9.37 -2.18
N ALA A 319 11.05 8.57 -3.03
CA ALA A 319 11.84 7.42 -2.61
C ALA A 319 13.28 7.83 -2.28
N SER A 320 13.88 7.19 -1.27
CA SER A 320 15.32 7.32 -1.05
C SER A 320 16.10 6.83 -2.26
N LEU A 321 17.32 7.31 -2.43
CA LEU A 321 18.16 6.92 -3.55
C LEU A 321 18.41 5.40 -3.58
N GLN A 322 18.59 4.80 -2.40
CA GLN A 322 18.72 3.36 -2.23
C GLN A 322 17.44 2.62 -2.62
N ALA A 323 16.26 3.13 -2.25
CA ALA A 323 14.98 2.53 -2.64
C ALA A 323 14.72 2.66 -4.14
N ALA A 324 15.06 3.81 -4.74
CA ALA A 324 14.94 4.04 -6.18
C ALA A 324 15.78 3.07 -7.02
N TYR A 325 16.93 2.64 -6.48
CA TYR A 325 17.84 1.70 -7.11
C TYR A 325 17.88 0.30 -6.46
N ALA A 326 16.91 -0.03 -5.62
CA ALA A 326 16.67 -1.41 -5.21
C ALA A 326 15.95 -2.14 -6.34
N ASN A 327 16.23 -3.44 -6.52
CA ASN A 327 15.48 -4.29 -7.45
C ASN A 327 14.10 -4.65 -6.88
N GLN A 328 13.28 -3.64 -6.57
CA GLN A 328 11.94 -3.72 -5.99
C GLN A 328 11.04 -2.65 -6.62
N PRO A 329 9.71 -2.87 -6.67
CA PRO A 329 8.79 -1.83 -7.10
C PRO A 329 8.72 -0.68 -6.07
N VAL A 330 8.46 0.54 -6.55
CA VAL A 330 8.18 1.71 -5.70
C VAL A 330 6.74 2.12 -5.91
N HIS A 331 5.90 1.92 -4.91
CA HIS A 331 4.47 2.24 -4.97
C HIS A 331 4.24 3.75 -4.85
N VAL A 332 3.50 4.32 -5.82
CA VAL A 332 3.31 5.78 -5.95
C VAL A 332 1.85 6.22 -5.86
N LYS A 333 0.91 5.27 -5.90
CA LYS A 333 -0.51 5.57 -5.74
C LYS A 333 -1.25 4.40 -5.11
N TYR A 334 -2.22 4.72 -4.25
CA TYR A 334 -3.10 3.78 -3.57
C TYR A 334 -4.56 4.17 -3.77
N ASP A 335 -5.47 3.21 -3.72
CA ASP A 335 -6.91 3.48 -3.66
C ASP A 335 -7.41 3.72 -2.22
N THR A 336 -8.72 3.92 -2.06
CA THR A 336 -9.38 4.21 -0.78
C THR A 336 -9.23 3.09 0.25
N ASP A 337 -9.00 1.85 -0.20
CA ASP A 337 -8.85 0.68 0.66
C ASP A 337 -7.37 0.37 0.97
N GLY A 338 -6.46 1.22 0.49
CA GLY A 338 -5.02 1.09 0.67
C GLY A 338 -4.35 0.11 -0.29
N THR A 339 -5.06 -0.36 -1.33
CA THR A 339 -4.47 -1.20 -2.37
C THR A 339 -3.63 -0.33 -3.28
N SER A 340 -2.40 -0.75 -3.57
CA SER A 340 -1.59 0.00 -4.54
C SER A 340 -2.17 -0.14 -5.94
N ILE A 341 -2.36 1.00 -6.59
CA ILE A 341 -2.95 1.12 -7.93
C ILE A 341 -2.00 1.76 -8.96
N SER A 342 -0.82 2.20 -8.52
CA SER A 342 0.29 2.55 -9.40
C SER A 342 1.63 2.40 -8.68
N CYS A 343 2.63 1.92 -9.40
CA CYS A 343 4.02 1.82 -8.93
C CYS A 343 5.00 2.04 -10.09
N ALA A 344 6.20 2.51 -9.77
CA ALA A 344 7.35 2.27 -10.64
C ALA A 344 7.72 0.78 -10.51
N SER A 345 7.51 0.01 -11.58
CA SER A 345 7.72 -1.45 -11.60
C SER A 345 9.14 -1.86 -11.22
N GLN A 346 9.28 -3.10 -10.75
CA GLN A 346 10.57 -3.70 -10.41
C GLN A 346 11.57 -3.57 -11.59
N PRO A 347 12.79 -3.06 -11.36
CA PRO A 347 13.77 -2.83 -12.43
C PRO A 347 14.09 -4.05 -13.30
N ALA A 348 14.25 -5.25 -12.72
CA ALA A 348 14.50 -6.48 -13.50
C ALA A 348 13.34 -6.83 -14.45
N VAL A 349 12.09 -6.61 -14.01
CA VAL A 349 10.90 -6.82 -14.86
C VAL A 349 10.83 -5.79 -15.99
N VAL A 350 11.19 -4.53 -15.70
CA VAL A 350 11.30 -3.49 -16.74
C VAL A 350 12.35 -3.90 -17.77
N ALA A 351 13.55 -4.30 -17.33
CA ALA A 351 14.62 -4.76 -18.21
C ALA A 351 14.19 -5.94 -19.11
N LEU A 352 13.52 -6.93 -18.52
CA LEU A 352 12.97 -8.08 -19.23
C LEU A 352 12.00 -7.66 -20.33
N MET A 353 11.06 -6.75 -20.03
CA MET A 353 10.07 -6.31 -21.00
C MET A 353 10.66 -5.41 -22.10
N LEU A 354 11.72 -4.64 -21.79
CA LEU A 354 12.47 -3.89 -22.80
C LEU A 354 13.23 -4.82 -23.75
N ASP A 355 13.84 -5.89 -23.23
CA ASP A 355 14.46 -6.94 -24.07
C ASP A 355 13.41 -7.60 -24.98
N GLN A 356 12.24 -7.94 -24.43
CA GLN A 356 11.11 -8.49 -25.20
C GLN A 356 10.61 -7.53 -26.29
N LEU A 357 10.54 -6.23 -25.99
CA LEU A 357 10.06 -5.22 -26.92
C LEU A 357 11.02 -4.99 -28.09
N ASP A 358 12.32 -5.09 -27.84
CA ASP A 358 13.38 -4.93 -28.85
C ASP A 358 13.18 -3.65 -29.70
N ALA A 359 13.01 -2.53 -29.00
CA ALA A 359 12.81 -1.22 -29.60
C ALA A 359 14.06 -0.77 -30.38
N GLN A 360 13.84 -0.22 -31.58
CA GLN A 360 14.91 0.24 -32.46
C GLN A 360 14.93 1.78 -32.56
N PRO A 361 16.10 2.39 -32.85
CA PRO A 361 16.20 3.81 -33.14
C PRO A 361 15.24 4.25 -34.26
N GLY A 362 14.56 5.39 -34.09
CA GLY A 362 13.60 5.95 -35.03
C GLY A 362 12.19 5.36 -34.93
N GLU A 363 11.95 4.37 -34.07
CA GLU A 363 10.62 3.79 -33.92
C GLU A 363 9.65 4.70 -33.16
N HIS A 364 8.37 4.48 -33.45
CA HIS A 364 7.24 5.09 -32.76
C HIS A 364 6.62 4.05 -31.83
N ILE A 365 6.54 4.35 -30.54
CA ILE A 365 6.10 3.41 -29.50
C ILE A 365 4.87 3.95 -28.79
N LEU A 366 3.88 3.08 -28.57
CA LEU A 366 2.80 3.33 -27.64
C LEU A 366 3.06 2.56 -26.34
N GLU A 367 3.12 3.28 -25.23
CA GLU A 367 3.12 2.73 -23.89
C GLU A 367 1.75 2.90 -23.23
N LEU A 368 1.28 1.85 -22.55
CA LEU A 368 0.01 1.85 -21.82
C LEU A 368 0.25 1.60 -20.35
N GLY A 369 0.03 2.62 -19.52
CA GLY A 369 0.37 2.65 -18.09
C GLY A 369 1.53 3.58 -17.79
N ALA A 370 1.39 4.88 -18.09
CA ALA A 370 2.47 5.86 -17.94
C ALA A 370 3.06 5.88 -16.51
N GLY A 371 2.21 5.73 -15.48
CA GLY A 371 2.65 5.65 -14.08
C GLY A 371 3.53 6.83 -13.68
N THR A 372 4.82 6.55 -13.43
CA THR A 372 5.80 7.60 -13.08
C THR A 372 6.45 8.31 -14.26
N GLY A 373 6.31 7.77 -15.48
CA GLY A 373 7.03 8.21 -16.68
C GLY A 373 8.41 7.57 -16.86
N TYR A 374 8.87 6.72 -15.93
CA TYR A 374 10.21 6.13 -16.00
C TYR A 374 10.40 5.21 -17.22
N ASN A 375 9.43 4.33 -17.50
CA ASN A 375 9.55 3.42 -18.63
C ASN A 375 9.39 4.17 -19.97
N ALA A 376 8.53 5.18 -20.05
CA ALA A 376 8.50 6.13 -21.16
C ALA A 376 9.88 6.76 -21.45
N ALA A 377 10.62 7.19 -20.43
CA ALA A 377 11.98 7.74 -20.58
C ALA A 377 13.00 6.71 -21.08
N LEU A 378 12.90 5.45 -20.62
CA LEU A 378 13.73 4.36 -21.14
C LEU A 378 13.44 4.11 -22.63
N LEU A 379 12.16 4.03 -23.01
CA LEU A 379 11.74 3.87 -24.40
C LEU A 379 12.21 5.05 -25.27
N ALA A 380 12.10 6.27 -24.76
CA ALA A 380 12.51 7.49 -25.43
C ALA A 380 14.03 7.52 -25.70
N HIS A 381 14.82 7.01 -24.75
CA HIS A 381 16.25 6.83 -24.92
C HIS A 381 16.56 5.77 -26.00
N LEU A 382 15.83 4.65 -26.02
CA LEU A 382 16.03 3.56 -26.99
C LEU A 382 15.75 3.98 -28.43
N VAL A 383 14.66 4.74 -28.65
CA VAL A 383 14.28 5.18 -30.01
C VAL A 383 15.05 6.42 -30.47
N GLY A 384 15.69 7.15 -29.57
CA GLY A 384 16.48 8.34 -29.86
C GLY A 384 15.68 9.50 -30.44
N ASP A 385 16.40 10.55 -30.85
CA ASP A 385 15.81 11.85 -31.24
C ASP A 385 14.91 11.78 -32.49
N THR A 386 15.06 10.74 -33.32
CA THR A 386 14.25 10.53 -34.52
C THR A 386 13.00 9.68 -34.26
N GLY A 387 12.91 9.06 -33.08
CA GLY A 387 11.76 8.28 -32.66
C GLY A 387 10.85 9.07 -31.72
N HIS A 388 9.70 8.47 -31.38
CA HIS A 388 8.70 9.11 -30.54
C HIS A 388 8.00 8.10 -29.64
N VAL A 389 7.71 8.48 -28.40
CA VAL A 389 6.94 7.66 -27.45
C VAL A 389 5.66 8.38 -27.06
N THR A 390 4.51 7.76 -27.32
CA THR A 390 3.24 8.15 -26.72
C THR A 390 3.02 7.28 -25.49
N THR A 391 2.76 7.86 -24.32
CA THR A 391 2.45 7.11 -23.09
C THR A 391 1.11 7.54 -22.53
N ILE A 392 0.28 6.57 -22.13
CA ILE A 392 -1.11 6.82 -21.70
C ILE A 392 -1.33 6.33 -20.27
N ASP A 393 -2.02 7.13 -19.46
CA ASP A 393 -2.60 6.69 -18.19
C ASP A 393 -4.02 7.24 -18.03
N VAL A 394 -4.85 6.55 -17.25
CA VAL A 394 -6.25 6.94 -17.02
C VAL A 394 -6.37 8.04 -15.96
N ASP A 395 -5.38 8.14 -15.07
CA ASP A 395 -5.38 9.06 -13.95
C ASP A 395 -4.62 10.36 -14.30
N ASP A 396 -5.32 11.49 -14.32
CA ASP A 396 -4.77 12.84 -14.58
C ASP A 396 -3.52 13.13 -13.74
N ASP A 397 -3.59 12.90 -12.44
CA ASP A 397 -2.51 13.20 -11.51
C ASP A 397 -1.23 12.38 -11.78
N LEU A 398 -1.36 11.17 -12.32
CA LEU A 398 -0.20 10.37 -12.75
C LEU A 398 0.42 10.94 -14.02
N VAL A 399 -0.40 11.34 -15.00
CA VAL A 399 0.08 11.93 -16.25
C VAL A 399 0.80 13.25 -16.01
N GLU A 400 0.27 14.13 -15.16
CA GLU A 400 0.93 15.39 -14.80
C GLU A 400 2.27 15.17 -14.11
N ARG A 401 2.36 14.21 -13.18
CA ARG A 401 3.63 13.82 -12.55
C ARG A 401 4.62 13.26 -13.57
N ALA A 402 4.17 12.37 -14.45
CA ALA A 402 5.01 11.79 -15.51
C ALA A 402 5.57 12.89 -16.43
N ARG A 403 4.75 13.87 -16.86
CA ARG A 403 5.20 15.03 -17.64
C ARG A 403 6.29 15.82 -16.91
N ALA A 404 6.10 16.09 -15.62
CA ALA A 404 7.08 16.81 -14.81
C ALA A 404 8.40 16.03 -14.69
N HIS A 405 8.36 14.72 -14.44
CA HIS A 405 9.56 13.88 -14.34
C HIS A 405 10.30 13.78 -15.69
N LEU A 406 9.57 13.58 -16.79
CA LEU A 406 10.14 13.53 -18.15
C LEU A 406 10.85 14.84 -18.50
N ALA A 407 10.22 15.98 -18.20
CA ALA A 407 10.82 17.30 -18.40
C ALA A 407 12.07 17.49 -17.52
N ALA A 408 12.02 17.10 -16.24
CA ALA A 408 13.16 17.18 -15.32
C ALA A 408 14.34 16.29 -15.76
N ALA A 409 14.05 15.15 -16.39
CA ALA A 409 15.05 14.24 -16.95
C ALA A 409 15.50 14.64 -18.38
N GLY A 410 14.91 15.67 -18.98
CA GLY A 410 15.32 16.22 -20.29
C GLY A 410 14.75 15.50 -21.51
N TYR A 411 13.73 14.64 -21.34
CA TYR A 411 13.10 13.93 -22.45
C TYR A 411 12.03 14.78 -23.12
N THR A 412 12.20 15.04 -24.42
CA THR A 412 11.32 15.90 -25.23
C THR A 412 10.59 15.15 -26.35
N ASN A 413 11.02 13.93 -26.66
CA ASN A 413 10.41 13.03 -27.64
C ASN A 413 9.35 12.10 -27.03
N VAL A 414 8.72 12.52 -25.92
CA VAL A 414 7.67 11.77 -25.22
C VAL A 414 6.41 12.63 -25.09
N GLU A 415 5.27 12.08 -25.49
CA GLU A 415 3.94 12.66 -25.26
C GLU A 415 3.17 11.81 -24.25
N ALA A 416 2.94 12.36 -23.05
CA ALA A 416 2.11 11.71 -22.02
C ALA A 416 0.66 12.21 -22.09
N LEU A 417 -0.33 11.32 -22.12
CA LEU A 417 -1.75 11.63 -22.33
C LEU A 417 -2.67 11.00 -21.28
N THR A 418 -3.65 11.76 -20.79
CA THR A 418 -4.71 11.26 -19.89
C THR A 418 -5.86 10.68 -20.70
N ARG A 419 -5.90 9.36 -20.88
CA ARG A 419 -6.91 8.65 -21.67
C ARG A 419 -7.06 7.21 -21.18
N ASP A 420 -8.14 6.55 -21.60
CA ASP A 420 -8.26 5.10 -21.43
C ASP A 420 -7.26 4.39 -22.35
N GLY A 421 -6.25 3.73 -21.76
CA GLY A 421 -5.24 3.00 -22.52
C GLY A 421 -5.80 1.83 -23.33
N ALA A 422 -6.95 1.28 -22.98
CA ALA A 422 -7.56 0.17 -23.71
C ALA A 422 -8.02 0.57 -25.13
N VAL A 423 -8.28 1.86 -25.39
CA VAL A 423 -8.60 2.35 -26.74
C VAL A 423 -7.37 2.78 -27.54
N GLY A 424 -6.18 2.76 -26.93
CA GLY A 424 -4.93 3.24 -27.52
C GLY A 424 -4.98 4.73 -27.90
N TYR A 425 -4.19 5.12 -28.90
CA TYR A 425 -4.18 6.48 -29.46
C TYR A 425 -4.05 6.44 -30.98
N ALA A 426 -5.21 6.36 -31.64
CA ALA A 426 -5.28 6.20 -33.08
C ALA A 426 -4.60 7.34 -33.87
N ASP A 427 -4.58 8.56 -33.32
CA ASP A 427 -3.96 9.72 -33.99
C ASP A 427 -2.43 9.60 -34.10
N GLY A 428 -1.79 8.82 -33.21
CA GLY A 428 -0.34 8.54 -33.24
C GLY A 428 0.02 7.25 -33.99
N ALA A 429 -0.98 6.47 -34.42
CA ALA A 429 -0.76 5.24 -35.17
C ALA A 429 -0.28 5.53 -36.61
N PRO A 430 0.42 4.58 -37.27
CA PRO A 430 0.76 3.24 -36.79
C PRO A 430 1.99 3.22 -35.87
N TYR A 431 1.98 2.32 -34.88
CA TYR A 431 3.08 2.11 -33.94
C TYR A 431 3.95 0.93 -34.36
N HIS A 432 5.27 1.09 -34.27
CA HIS A 432 6.22 0.01 -34.52
C HIS A 432 6.26 -0.97 -33.35
N ARG A 433 6.03 -0.46 -32.14
CA ARG A 433 5.97 -1.24 -30.90
C ARG A 433 4.82 -0.74 -30.04
N ILE A 434 4.14 -1.67 -29.39
CA ILE A 434 3.22 -1.36 -28.29
C ILE A 434 3.65 -2.16 -27.07
N ILE A 435 3.74 -1.48 -25.93
CA ILE A 435 4.06 -2.12 -24.65
C ILE A 435 3.03 -1.71 -23.61
N ALA A 436 2.43 -2.70 -22.95
CA ALA A 436 1.57 -2.47 -21.80
C ALA A 436 2.37 -2.65 -20.51
N THR A 437 2.49 -1.60 -19.71
CA THR A 437 3.00 -1.64 -18.33
C THR A 437 1.85 -1.77 -17.33
N VAL A 438 0.82 -2.51 -17.76
CA VAL A 438 -0.43 -2.81 -17.07
C VAL A 438 -0.90 -4.21 -17.51
N GLY A 439 -1.55 -4.94 -16.61
CA GLY A 439 -2.08 -6.27 -16.86
C GLY A 439 -3.38 -6.23 -17.66
N ALA A 440 -3.52 -7.11 -18.65
CA ALA A 440 -4.72 -7.23 -19.46
C ALA A 440 -5.35 -8.64 -19.35
N HIS A 441 -6.67 -8.70 -19.16
CA HIS A 441 -7.44 -9.93 -19.33
C HIS A 441 -8.24 -9.88 -20.63
N GLY A 442 -7.58 -10.30 -21.70
CA GLY A 442 -7.99 -10.04 -23.07
C GLY A 442 -7.30 -8.79 -23.62
N ILE A 443 -6.82 -8.89 -24.85
CA ILE A 443 -6.10 -7.85 -25.57
C ILE A 443 -7.10 -6.96 -26.29
N PRO A 444 -7.16 -5.66 -25.97
CA PRO A 444 -7.95 -4.71 -26.74
C PRO A 444 -7.60 -4.73 -28.23
N HIS A 445 -8.62 -4.87 -29.09
CA HIS A 445 -8.43 -4.88 -30.54
C HIS A 445 -7.71 -3.63 -31.05
N ALA A 446 -7.95 -2.48 -30.41
CA ALA A 446 -7.28 -1.22 -30.71
C ALA A 446 -5.75 -1.33 -30.68
N TRP A 447 -5.17 -2.13 -29.78
CA TRP A 447 -3.73 -2.32 -29.73
C TRP A 447 -3.23 -3.08 -30.96
N LEU A 448 -3.95 -4.11 -31.38
CA LEU A 448 -3.61 -4.89 -32.57
C LEU A 448 -3.80 -4.08 -33.87
N ASP A 449 -4.87 -3.29 -33.93
CA ASP A 449 -5.23 -2.49 -35.12
C ASP A 449 -4.33 -1.27 -35.32
N GLN A 450 -3.71 -0.75 -34.24
CA GLN A 450 -2.82 0.40 -34.29
C GLN A 450 -1.35 0.03 -34.53
N LEU A 451 -1.00 -1.26 -34.57
CA LEU A 451 0.34 -1.71 -34.92
C LEU A 451 0.62 -1.57 -36.42
N ALA A 452 1.83 -1.10 -36.74
CA ALA A 452 2.38 -1.14 -38.09
C ALA A 452 2.53 -2.60 -38.58
N PRO A 453 2.58 -2.84 -39.90
CA PRO A 453 3.02 -4.14 -40.42
C PRO A 453 4.40 -4.53 -39.85
N GLY A 454 4.52 -5.74 -39.31
CA GLY A 454 5.73 -6.19 -38.61
C GLY A 454 5.89 -5.62 -37.20
N GLY A 455 4.92 -4.84 -36.70
CA GLY A 455 4.92 -4.32 -35.36
C GLY A 455 4.74 -5.43 -34.30
N ARG A 456 5.23 -5.14 -33.10
CA ARG A 456 5.27 -6.07 -31.98
C ARG A 456 4.50 -5.52 -30.77
N LEU A 457 3.71 -6.39 -30.14
CA LEU A 457 3.04 -6.13 -28.87
C LEU A 457 3.76 -6.88 -27.74
N VAL A 458 4.07 -6.19 -26.64
CA VAL A 458 4.46 -6.81 -25.37
C VAL A 458 3.41 -6.51 -24.32
N VAL A 459 2.83 -7.55 -23.73
CA VAL A 459 1.71 -7.40 -22.79
C VAL A 459 1.80 -8.41 -21.64
N PRO A 460 1.74 -7.94 -20.37
CA PRO A 460 1.40 -8.77 -19.23
C PRO A 460 -0.06 -9.24 -19.36
N GLN A 461 -0.25 -10.45 -19.84
CA GLN A 461 -1.56 -11.02 -20.12
C GLN A 461 -1.92 -12.05 -19.04
N ARG A 462 -3.07 -11.84 -18.40
CA ARG A 462 -3.69 -12.87 -17.56
C ARG A 462 -4.40 -13.89 -18.45
N ILE A 463 -3.93 -15.13 -18.37
CA ILE A 463 -4.40 -16.23 -19.21
C ILE A 463 -5.65 -16.86 -18.57
N LYS A 464 -5.47 -17.55 -17.44
CA LYS A 464 -6.56 -18.23 -16.71
C LYS A 464 -6.29 -18.24 -15.21
N GLY A 465 -7.34 -18.15 -14.39
CA GLY A 465 -7.22 -17.94 -12.95
C GLY A 465 -6.43 -16.65 -12.64
N SER A 466 -5.34 -16.79 -11.90
CA SER A 466 -4.36 -15.75 -11.56
C SER A 466 -3.05 -15.87 -12.33
N VAL A 467 -2.89 -16.87 -13.21
CA VAL A 467 -1.67 -17.06 -14.00
C VAL A 467 -1.56 -15.97 -15.07
N SER A 468 -0.46 -15.24 -15.02
CA SER A 468 -0.14 -14.12 -15.90
C SER A 468 1.28 -14.26 -16.45
N ARG A 469 1.47 -13.88 -17.71
CA ARG A 469 2.78 -13.88 -18.39
C ARG A 469 2.94 -12.61 -19.21
N SER A 470 4.16 -12.09 -19.31
CA SER A 470 4.48 -11.09 -20.34
C SER A 470 4.68 -11.82 -21.65
N ILE A 471 3.79 -11.60 -22.63
CA ILE A 471 3.79 -12.30 -23.91
C ILE A 471 4.12 -11.31 -25.02
N VAL A 472 4.99 -11.75 -25.94
CA VAL A 472 5.38 -11.00 -27.12
C VAL A 472 4.61 -11.49 -28.32
N TYR A 473 3.74 -10.68 -28.92
CA TYR A 473 2.99 -11.04 -30.12
C TYR A 473 3.47 -10.29 -31.37
N GLU A 474 3.59 -11.03 -32.47
CA GLU A 474 3.79 -10.48 -33.81
C GLU A 474 2.81 -11.12 -34.79
N ARG A 475 2.48 -10.37 -35.85
CA ARG A 475 1.61 -10.88 -36.91
C ARG A 475 2.43 -11.65 -37.94
N ARG A 476 2.20 -12.97 -38.05
CA ARG A 476 2.83 -13.87 -39.03
C ARG A 476 1.75 -14.62 -39.80
N ASP A 477 1.82 -14.57 -41.13
CA ASP A 477 0.84 -15.19 -42.03
C ASP A 477 -0.62 -14.84 -41.67
N GLY A 478 -0.84 -13.58 -41.30
CA GLY A 478 -2.15 -13.07 -40.91
C GLY A 478 -2.60 -13.40 -39.47
N ARG A 479 -1.85 -14.22 -38.73
CA ARG A 479 -2.14 -14.66 -37.35
C ARG A 479 -1.25 -13.95 -36.34
N TRP A 480 -1.77 -13.73 -35.13
CA TRP A 480 -1.01 -13.19 -34.01
C TRP A 480 -0.42 -14.33 -33.20
N VAL A 481 0.89 -14.52 -33.31
CA VAL A 481 1.61 -15.62 -32.65
C VAL A 481 2.65 -15.09 -31.70
N SER A 482 2.89 -15.82 -30.61
CA SER A 482 3.89 -15.43 -29.63
C SER A 482 5.31 -15.70 -30.13
N LEU A 483 6.25 -14.83 -29.81
CA LEU A 483 7.68 -15.08 -29.99
C LEU A 483 8.37 -15.62 -28.74
N GLY A 484 7.76 -15.38 -27.58
CA GLY A 484 8.27 -15.78 -26.29
C GLY A 484 7.33 -15.27 -25.20
N SER A 485 7.50 -15.81 -23.99
CA SER A 485 6.76 -15.34 -22.83
C SER A 485 7.51 -15.63 -21.54
N GLU A 486 7.29 -14.78 -20.54
CA GLU A 486 7.94 -14.88 -19.24
C GLU A 486 6.91 -14.74 -18.13
N MET A 487 7.07 -15.45 -17.02
CA MET A 487 6.17 -15.31 -15.89
C MET A 487 6.25 -13.89 -15.32
N ASN A 488 5.13 -13.17 -15.34
CA ASN A 488 5.10 -11.76 -14.98
C ASN A 488 3.67 -11.34 -14.62
N THR A 489 3.54 -10.53 -13.57
CA THR A 489 2.24 -10.02 -13.10
C THR A 489 2.30 -8.52 -12.93
N PHE A 490 1.31 -7.83 -13.49
CA PHE A 490 1.13 -6.39 -13.35
C PHE A 490 -0.21 -6.09 -12.68
N MET A 491 -0.34 -4.85 -12.18
CA MET A 491 -1.64 -4.31 -11.79
C MET A 491 -2.58 -4.32 -13.00
N PRO A 492 -3.85 -4.71 -12.85
CA PRO A 492 -4.76 -4.81 -13.98
C PRO A 492 -5.15 -3.45 -14.55
N LEU A 493 -5.63 -3.44 -15.81
CA LEU A 493 -6.46 -2.35 -16.33
C LEU A 493 -7.66 -2.15 -15.40
N ARG A 494 -8.11 -0.90 -15.25
CA ARG A 494 -9.18 -0.51 -14.34
C ARG A 494 -10.15 0.45 -15.03
N ARG A 495 -11.42 0.42 -14.63
CA ARG A 495 -12.44 1.42 -14.97
C ARG A 495 -12.72 1.51 -16.48
N GLY A 496 -12.77 0.38 -17.20
CA GLY A 496 -12.97 0.43 -18.64
C GLY A 496 -12.96 -0.91 -19.38
N ILE A 497 -12.51 -0.87 -20.63
CA ILE A 497 -12.38 -2.07 -21.48
C ILE A 497 -11.28 -2.96 -20.91
N ALA A 498 -11.53 -4.28 -20.89
CA ALA A 498 -10.60 -5.28 -20.34
C ALA A 498 -10.26 -5.08 -18.84
N ASP A 499 -11.18 -4.48 -18.08
CA ASP A 499 -11.11 -4.47 -16.61
C ASP A 499 -11.03 -5.90 -16.05
N ASP A 500 -10.26 -6.08 -14.99
CA ASP A 500 -9.98 -7.39 -14.37
C ASP A 500 -10.30 -7.37 -12.88
N ASP A 501 -11.57 -7.09 -12.60
CA ASP A 501 -12.14 -7.05 -11.25
C ASP A 501 -11.85 -8.34 -10.47
N ARG A 502 -11.47 -8.16 -9.21
CA ARG A 502 -11.20 -9.25 -8.27
C ARG A 502 -12.13 -9.20 -7.08
N ARG A 503 -12.52 -10.37 -6.58
CA ARG A 503 -13.23 -10.55 -5.32
C ARG A 503 -12.38 -11.31 -4.33
N ILE A 504 -12.53 -10.97 -3.07
CA ILE A 504 -11.83 -11.60 -1.96
C ILE A 504 -12.79 -12.52 -1.23
N ILE A 505 -12.48 -13.80 -1.17
CA ILE A 505 -13.29 -14.82 -0.50
C ILE A 505 -12.51 -15.33 0.73
N PRO A 506 -13.00 -15.12 1.97
CA PRO A 506 -12.32 -15.65 3.15
C PRO A 506 -12.44 -17.18 3.20
N LEU A 507 -11.32 -17.86 3.42
CA LEU A 507 -11.26 -19.34 3.50
C LEU A 507 -11.23 -19.86 4.94
N VAL A 508 -11.19 -18.96 5.92
CA VAL A 508 -11.23 -19.20 7.37
C VAL A 508 -12.07 -18.12 8.07
N THR A 509 -12.60 -18.42 9.26
CA THR A 509 -13.53 -17.55 10.00
C THR A 509 -12.96 -16.16 10.32
N ASP A 510 -11.66 -16.06 10.65
CA ASP A 510 -11.02 -14.79 11.00
C ASP A 510 -10.58 -13.96 9.78
N GLY A 511 -10.76 -14.49 8.56
CA GLY A 511 -10.40 -13.83 7.31
C GLY A 511 -8.90 -13.70 7.05
N THR A 512 -8.05 -14.40 7.80
CA THR A 512 -6.58 -14.33 7.62
C THR A 512 -6.11 -14.98 6.31
N VAL A 513 -6.71 -16.11 5.94
CA VAL A 513 -6.48 -16.80 4.67
C VAL A 513 -7.63 -16.54 3.71
N ARG A 514 -7.32 -16.05 2.50
CA ARG A 514 -8.32 -15.54 1.54
C ARG A 514 -7.97 -15.95 0.11
N LEU A 515 -8.98 -16.21 -0.71
CA LEU A 515 -8.83 -16.41 -2.15
C LEU A 515 -9.07 -15.09 -2.89
N GLN A 516 -8.16 -14.69 -3.78
CA GLN A 516 -8.32 -13.53 -4.67
C GLN A 516 -8.78 -13.99 -6.05
N ALA A 517 -10.08 -14.22 -6.19
CA ALA A 517 -10.68 -14.75 -7.40
C ALA A 517 -11.00 -13.65 -8.42
N PRO A 518 -10.87 -13.91 -9.73
CA PRO A 518 -11.50 -13.08 -10.75
C PRO A 518 -13.02 -12.97 -10.50
N ALA A 519 -13.58 -11.78 -10.68
CA ALA A 519 -15.01 -11.52 -10.46
C ALA A 519 -15.90 -12.35 -11.41
N GLY A 520 -15.45 -12.55 -12.66
CA GLY A 520 -16.19 -13.30 -13.69
C GLY A 520 -16.14 -14.83 -13.58
N THR A 521 -15.35 -15.41 -12.67
CA THR A 521 -15.30 -16.88 -12.49
C THR A 521 -16.58 -17.35 -11.78
N ALA A 522 -17.17 -18.49 -12.13
CA ALA A 522 -18.26 -19.05 -11.34
C ALA A 522 -17.69 -19.78 -10.11
N LEU A 523 -17.84 -19.21 -8.91
CA LEU A 523 -17.39 -19.81 -7.64
C LEU A 523 -18.50 -19.74 -6.60
N ASP A 524 -18.64 -20.81 -5.82
CA ASP A 524 -19.52 -20.84 -4.66
C ASP A 524 -18.79 -20.26 -3.44
N ALA A 525 -18.88 -18.94 -3.29
CA ALA A 525 -18.19 -18.23 -2.21
C ALA A 525 -18.68 -18.63 -0.81
N GLU A 526 -19.93 -19.08 -0.68
CA GLU A 526 -20.50 -19.53 0.59
C GLU A 526 -19.97 -20.92 0.95
N ALA A 527 -19.91 -21.85 -0.01
CA ALA A 527 -19.32 -23.17 0.21
C ALA A 527 -17.80 -23.10 0.48
N LEU A 528 -17.10 -22.15 -0.12
CA LEU A 528 -15.66 -21.93 0.13
C LEU A 528 -15.38 -21.21 1.45
N ALA A 529 -16.39 -20.58 2.04
CA ALA A 529 -16.22 -19.88 3.31
C ALA A 529 -15.89 -20.88 4.41
N ARG A 530 -14.73 -20.70 5.05
CA ARG A 530 -14.19 -21.60 6.09
C ARG A 530 -13.81 -22.99 5.61
N VAL A 531 -13.65 -23.21 4.31
CA VAL A 531 -13.30 -24.53 3.75
C VAL A 531 -12.01 -25.09 4.35
N LEU A 532 -11.04 -24.24 4.73
CA LEU A 532 -9.78 -24.67 5.35
C LEU A 532 -9.93 -25.19 6.80
N GLU A 533 -11.10 -25.02 7.41
CA GLU A 533 -11.44 -25.59 8.72
C GLU A 533 -11.89 -27.05 8.62
N GLU A 534 -12.21 -27.53 7.41
CA GLU A 534 -12.53 -28.93 7.15
C GLU A 534 -11.27 -29.81 7.12
N PRO A 535 -11.39 -31.13 7.40
CA PRO A 535 -10.28 -32.05 7.32
C PRO A 535 -9.57 -31.99 5.97
N ARG A 536 -8.24 -32.02 6.00
CA ARG A 536 -7.42 -31.99 4.79
C ARG A 536 -7.11 -33.38 4.26
N VAL A 537 -7.00 -33.48 2.94
CA VAL A 537 -6.43 -34.63 2.21
C VAL A 537 -5.12 -34.19 1.56
N GLU A 538 -4.17 -35.11 1.41
CA GLU A 538 -2.85 -34.82 0.83
C GLU A 538 -2.55 -35.82 -0.28
N GLU A 539 -2.26 -35.31 -1.48
CA GLU A 539 -1.88 -36.10 -2.66
C GLU A 539 -0.50 -35.68 -3.15
N TRP A 540 0.50 -36.52 -2.92
CA TRP A 540 1.89 -36.26 -3.26
C TRP A 540 2.23 -36.82 -4.65
N THR A 541 2.88 -36.01 -5.49
CA THR A 541 2.92 -36.27 -6.94
C THR A 541 4.14 -37.08 -7.40
N GLY A 542 5.20 -37.16 -6.58
CA GLY A 542 6.51 -37.65 -6.99
C GLY A 542 7.32 -36.67 -7.85
N MET A 543 6.71 -35.59 -8.37
CA MET A 543 7.43 -34.56 -9.12
C MET A 543 8.34 -33.78 -8.16
N THR A 544 9.63 -33.73 -8.47
CA THR A 544 10.62 -33.00 -7.67
C THR A 544 11.24 -31.83 -8.44
N VAL A 545 11.56 -30.74 -7.74
CA VAL A 545 12.27 -29.57 -8.28
C VAL A 545 13.48 -29.20 -7.43
N ARG A 546 14.47 -28.55 -8.05
CA ARG A 546 15.57 -27.90 -7.33
C ARG A 546 15.12 -26.57 -6.70
N ALA A 547 15.89 -26.05 -5.74
CA ALA A 547 15.55 -24.82 -5.02
C ALA A 547 15.32 -23.59 -5.93
N MET A 548 16.06 -23.49 -7.03
CA MET A 548 16.03 -22.35 -7.96
C MET A 548 15.35 -22.69 -9.29
N GLU A 549 14.72 -23.87 -9.41
CA GLU A 549 14.02 -24.28 -10.62
C GLU A 549 12.60 -23.72 -10.62
N SER A 550 12.23 -22.96 -11.66
CA SER A 550 10.89 -22.39 -11.81
C SER A 550 9.90 -23.46 -12.31
N PRO A 551 8.79 -23.71 -11.61
CA PRO A 551 7.74 -24.62 -12.05
C PRO A 551 6.62 -23.87 -12.82
N GLU A 552 6.90 -22.70 -13.37
CA GLU A 552 5.89 -21.82 -14.00
C GLU A 552 5.10 -22.46 -15.15
N TRP A 553 5.74 -23.35 -15.93
CA TRP A 553 5.08 -24.06 -17.01
C TRP A 553 4.13 -25.14 -16.49
N MET A 554 4.44 -25.74 -15.34
CA MET A 554 3.52 -26.61 -14.61
C MET A 554 2.31 -25.80 -14.13
N GLU A 555 2.54 -24.62 -13.55
CA GLU A 555 1.45 -23.75 -13.11
C GLU A 555 0.53 -23.35 -14.27
N LEU A 556 1.09 -23.01 -15.44
CA LEU A 556 0.30 -22.73 -16.64
C LEU A 556 -0.51 -23.95 -17.08
N PHE A 557 0.12 -25.13 -17.14
CA PHE A 557 -0.54 -26.37 -17.57
C PHE A 557 -1.72 -26.73 -16.66
N ILE A 558 -1.51 -26.69 -15.34
CA ILE A 558 -2.59 -26.90 -14.36
C ILE A 558 -3.68 -25.85 -14.55
N SER A 559 -3.32 -24.57 -14.64
CA SER A 559 -4.31 -23.49 -14.80
C SER A 559 -5.18 -23.69 -16.04
N CYS A 560 -4.62 -24.19 -17.14
CA CYS A 560 -5.39 -24.51 -18.35
C CYS A 560 -6.27 -25.75 -18.20
N SER A 561 -5.84 -26.73 -17.40
CA SER A 561 -6.51 -28.02 -17.20
C SER A 561 -7.79 -27.97 -16.34
N PHE A 562 -8.01 -26.87 -15.61
CA PHE A 562 -9.17 -26.73 -14.72
C PHE A 562 -9.96 -25.46 -15.02
N ASP A 563 -11.30 -25.49 -14.85
CA ASP A 563 -12.18 -24.36 -15.17
C ASP A 563 -11.89 -23.11 -14.34
N SER A 564 -11.67 -23.27 -13.03
CA SER A 564 -11.26 -22.18 -12.13
C SER A 564 -9.87 -21.64 -12.45
N GLY A 565 -9.02 -22.47 -13.06
CA GLY A 565 -7.58 -22.25 -13.14
C GLY A 565 -6.93 -22.16 -11.75
N LEU A 566 -5.66 -21.78 -11.74
CA LEU A 566 -4.92 -21.54 -10.50
C LEU A 566 -5.23 -20.13 -9.98
N ILE A 567 -5.94 -20.01 -8.85
CA ILE A 567 -6.37 -18.75 -8.25
C ILE A 567 -5.50 -18.41 -7.04
N ARG A 568 -4.96 -17.18 -6.96
CA ARG A 568 -4.07 -16.75 -5.87
C ARG A 568 -4.75 -16.83 -4.50
N MET A 569 -4.10 -17.51 -3.55
CA MET A 569 -4.45 -17.48 -2.13
C MET A 569 -3.52 -16.52 -1.38
N LEU A 570 -4.10 -15.65 -0.55
CA LEU A 570 -3.43 -14.66 0.28
C LEU A 570 -3.45 -15.15 1.72
N PHE A 571 -2.29 -15.23 2.36
CA PHE A 571 -2.15 -15.71 3.74
C PHE A 571 -0.91 -15.11 4.42
N PRO A 572 -0.96 -14.83 5.73
CA PRO A 572 0.20 -14.38 6.49
C PRO A 572 1.16 -15.55 6.80
N ALA A 573 2.40 -15.24 7.15
CA ALA A 573 3.39 -16.26 7.54
C ALA A 573 2.92 -17.14 8.73
N ALA A 574 2.11 -16.57 9.64
CA ALA A 574 1.55 -17.28 10.79
C ALA A 574 0.55 -18.40 10.43
N ALA A 575 0.04 -18.43 9.20
CA ALA A 575 -0.85 -19.49 8.73
C ALA A 575 -0.13 -20.79 8.35
N LYS A 576 1.21 -20.75 8.17
CA LYS A 576 2.02 -21.93 7.87
C LYS A 576 2.15 -22.84 9.10
N GLY A 577 2.03 -24.14 8.89
CA GLY A 577 2.09 -25.16 9.96
C GLY A 577 0.88 -25.16 10.91
N THR A 578 -0.10 -24.28 10.68
CA THR A 578 -1.32 -24.15 11.49
C THR A 578 -2.55 -24.45 10.63
N THR A 579 -3.03 -23.45 9.89
CA THR A 579 -4.14 -23.57 8.94
C THR A 579 -3.69 -24.26 7.65
N LEU A 580 -2.48 -23.93 7.17
CA LEU A 580 -1.88 -24.50 5.98
C LEU A 580 -0.77 -25.49 6.37
N THR A 581 -0.23 -26.20 5.39
CA THR A 581 0.98 -27.01 5.56
C THR A 581 2.19 -26.16 6.01
N GLU A 582 3.30 -26.81 6.34
CA GLU A 582 4.55 -26.13 6.72
C GLU A 582 5.15 -25.31 5.57
N ASP A 583 5.11 -25.85 4.35
CA ASP A 583 5.62 -25.18 3.14
C ASP A 583 4.55 -25.18 2.04
N PRO A 584 3.48 -24.36 2.19
CA PRO A 584 2.58 -24.09 1.08
C PRO A 584 3.38 -23.37 -0.01
N TYR A 585 3.16 -23.77 -1.25
CA TYR A 585 3.95 -23.26 -2.37
C TYR A 585 3.81 -21.72 -2.45
N PRO A 586 4.86 -20.92 -2.72
CA PRO A 586 4.83 -19.48 -2.52
C PRO A 586 3.74 -18.69 -3.26
N SER A 587 3.27 -19.17 -4.41
CA SER A 587 2.12 -18.55 -5.10
C SER A 587 0.76 -18.95 -4.48
N SER A 588 0.76 -20.00 -3.66
CA SER A 588 -0.39 -20.68 -3.03
C SER A 588 -1.63 -20.62 -3.90
N THR A 589 -1.47 -20.99 -5.16
CA THR A 589 -2.59 -20.96 -6.08
C THR A 589 -3.49 -22.15 -5.80
N ALA A 590 -4.79 -21.89 -5.75
CA ALA A 590 -5.81 -22.87 -5.49
C ALA A 590 -6.61 -23.21 -6.75
N VAL A 591 -6.95 -24.48 -6.91
CA VAL A 591 -8.01 -24.93 -7.81
C VAL A 591 -9.25 -25.13 -6.98
N THR A 592 -10.40 -24.69 -7.51
CA THR A 592 -11.71 -24.87 -6.88
C THR A 592 -12.65 -25.61 -7.81
N ASP A 593 -13.47 -26.49 -7.25
CA ASP A 593 -14.61 -27.10 -7.93
C ASP A 593 -15.78 -27.22 -6.94
N LYS A 594 -16.90 -26.55 -7.25
CA LYS A 594 -18.08 -26.42 -6.37
C LYS A 594 -17.68 -25.87 -4.99
N GLY A 595 -17.62 -26.74 -3.97
CA GLY A 595 -17.22 -26.41 -2.59
C GLY A 595 -15.87 -26.97 -2.17
N ALA A 596 -15.16 -27.67 -3.05
CA ALA A 596 -13.80 -28.14 -2.78
C ALA A 596 -12.78 -27.08 -3.17
N LEU A 597 -11.71 -27.01 -2.39
CA LEU A 597 -10.53 -26.19 -2.64
C LEU A 597 -9.29 -27.07 -2.49
N THR A 598 -8.39 -27.00 -3.48
CA THR A 598 -7.04 -27.57 -3.35
C THR A 598 -5.99 -26.49 -3.50
N TYR A 599 -4.86 -26.59 -2.80
CA TYR A 599 -3.69 -25.73 -2.99
C TYR A 599 -2.41 -26.55 -3.14
N LEU A 600 -1.41 -25.97 -3.79
CA LEU A 600 -0.09 -26.61 -3.97
C LEU A 600 0.77 -26.47 -2.71
N ALA A 601 1.45 -27.54 -2.33
CA ALA A 601 2.41 -27.57 -1.23
C ALA A 601 3.70 -28.27 -1.67
N ARG A 602 4.76 -28.08 -0.89
CA ARG A 602 6.03 -28.77 -1.07
C ARG A 602 6.45 -29.49 0.21
N ARG A 603 7.26 -30.52 0.04
CA ARG A 603 8.06 -31.12 1.12
C ARG A 603 9.46 -31.43 0.63
N LEU A 604 10.41 -31.53 1.56
CA LEU A 604 11.74 -32.02 1.22
C LEU A 604 11.63 -33.48 0.76
N SER A 605 12.22 -33.79 -0.40
CA SER A 605 12.26 -35.15 -0.93
C SER A 605 13.36 -35.96 -0.25
N ASP A 606 13.12 -37.26 -0.09
CA ASP A 606 14.17 -38.23 0.29
C ASP A 606 15.19 -38.44 -0.86
N GLN A 607 14.84 -38.02 -2.07
CA GLN A 607 15.74 -38.02 -3.23
C GLN A 607 16.65 -36.78 -3.21
N THR A 608 17.86 -36.93 -3.75
CA THR A 608 18.81 -35.83 -3.94
C THR A 608 19.26 -35.77 -5.40
N THR A 609 19.75 -34.61 -5.84
CA THR A 609 20.41 -34.53 -7.15
C THR A 609 21.65 -35.42 -7.18
N PRO A 610 22.17 -35.81 -8.36
CA PRO A 610 23.42 -36.58 -8.45
C PRO A 610 24.61 -35.95 -7.71
N GLU A 611 24.59 -34.62 -7.56
CA GLU A 611 25.59 -33.83 -6.84
C GLU A 611 25.30 -33.67 -5.33
N GLY A 612 24.27 -34.33 -4.80
CA GLY A 612 23.86 -34.25 -3.40
C GLY A 612 23.00 -33.02 -3.05
N GLY A 613 22.45 -32.32 -4.06
CA GLY A 613 21.56 -31.18 -3.86
C GLY A 613 20.18 -31.59 -3.33
N LYS A 614 19.56 -30.71 -2.55
CA LYS A 614 18.19 -30.91 -2.04
C LYS A 614 17.17 -30.83 -3.18
N LEU A 615 16.14 -31.66 -3.08
CA LEU A 615 14.98 -31.67 -3.96
C LEU A 615 13.71 -31.45 -3.14
N TRP A 616 12.72 -30.78 -3.73
CA TRP A 616 11.41 -30.57 -3.12
C TRP A 616 10.35 -31.27 -3.97
N GLU A 617 9.57 -32.13 -3.34
CA GLU A 617 8.45 -32.81 -3.97
C GLU A 617 7.20 -31.93 -3.90
N PHE A 618 6.46 -31.82 -5.01
CA PHE A 618 5.16 -31.17 -5.06
C PHE A 618 4.04 -32.09 -4.60
N GLY A 619 3.12 -31.52 -3.81
CA GLY A 619 1.88 -32.15 -3.38
C GLY A 619 0.70 -31.22 -3.53
N VAL A 620 -0.48 -31.81 -3.48
CA VAL A 620 -1.77 -31.12 -3.55
C VAL A 620 -2.51 -31.36 -2.23
N ILE A 621 -2.93 -30.29 -1.58
CA ILE A 621 -3.66 -30.34 -0.32
C ILE A 621 -5.10 -29.93 -0.60
N GLY A 622 -6.04 -30.83 -0.34
CA GLY A 622 -7.47 -30.62 -0.56
C GLY A 622 -8.25 -30.40 0.73
N HIS A 623 -9.26 -29.54 0.67
CA HIS A 623 -10.25 -29.30 1.72
C HIS A 623 -11.65 -29.16 1.11
N GLY A 624 -12.69 -29.48 1.89
CA GLY A 624 -14.08 -29.37 1.44
C GLY A 624 -14.65 -30.67 0.86
N PRO A 625 -15.96 -30.69 0.56
CA PRO A 625 -16.64 -31.86 -0.01
C PRO A 625 -16.11 -32.21 -1.42
N GLY A 626 -15.61 -33.44 -1.60
CA GLY A 626 -15.05 -33.92 -2.88
C GLY A 626 -13.59 -33.50 -3.14
N SER A 627 -12.91 -33.03 -2.09
CA SER A 627 -11.52 -32.58 -2.18
C SER A 627 -10.50 -33.69 -2.45
N ASP A 628 -10.81 -34.94 -2.12
CA ASP A 628 -10.04 -36.13 -2.47
C ASP A 628 -10.00 -36.35 -3.99
N GLU A 629 -11.15 -36.30 -4.65
CA GLU A 629 -11.25 -36.41 -6.10
C GLU A 629 -10.57 -35.22 -6.79
N LEU A 630 -10.78 -34.00 -6.29
CA LEU A 630 -10.14 -32.81 -6.84
C LEU A 630 -8.62 -32.84 -6.67
N ALA A 631 -8.11 -33.21 -5.49
CA ALA A 631 -6.68 -33.32 -5.23
C ALA A 631 -6.02 -34.38 -6.12
N ALA A 632 -6.67 -35.53 -6.30
CA ALA A 632 -6.18 -36.59 -7.19
C ALA A 632 -6.10 -36.11 -8.65
N LYS A 633 -7.10 -35.37 -9.14
CA LYS A 633 -7.10 -34.79 -10.50
C LYS A 633 -5.98 -33.78 -10.70
N VAL A 634 -5.79 -32.85 -9.75
CA VAL A 634 -4.72 -31.84 -9.83
C VAL A 634 -3.35 -32.52 -9.76
N ALA A 635 -3.18 -33.52 -8.89
CA ALA A 635 -1.96 -34.31 -8.81
C ALA A 635 -1.67 -35.07 -10.11
N GLU A 636 -2.69 -35.58 -10.79
CA GLU A 636 -2.55 -36.23 -12.09
C GLU A 636 -2.18 -35.23 -13.20
N ALA A 637 -2.71 -34.01 -13.18
CA ALA A 637 -2.30 -32.96 -14.11
C ALA A 637 -0.82 -32.60 -13.93
N ILE A 638 -0.35 -32.52 -12.67
CA ILE A 638 1.08 -32.32 -12.35
C ILE A 638 1.92 -33.46 -12.91
N ARG A 639 1.54 -34.72 -12.66
CA ARG A 639 2.25 -35.89 -13.20
C ARG A 639 2.25 -35.89 -14.72
N THR A 640 1.14 -35.56 -15.35
CA THR A 640 1.03 -35.50 -16.82
C THR A 640 2.01 -34.46 -17.38
N TRP A 641 2.07 -33.27 -16.79
CA TRP A 641 3.03 -32.24 -17.16
C TRP A 641 4.47 -32.72 -16.96
N ASP A 642 4.78 -33.27 -15.78
CA ASP A 642 6.14 -33.71 -15.42
C ASP A 642 6.67 -34.76 -16.41
N HIS A 643 5.86 -35.76 -16.76
CA HIS A 643 6.26 -36.85 -17.66
C HIS A 643 6.28 -36.46 -19.14
N THR A 644 5.42 -35.52 -19.56
CA THR A 644 5.16 -35.30 -21.00
C THR A 644 5.64 -33.94 -21.51
N TYR A 645 5.53 -32.90 -20.69
CA TYR A 645 5.66 -31.50 -21.12
C TYR A 645 6.74 -30.72 -20.36
N ARG A 646 7.36 -31.26 -19.31
CA ARG A 646 8.34 -30.55 -18.47
C ARG A 646 9.53 -29.93 -19.21
N SER A 647 9.93 -30.52 -20.33
CA SER A 647 11.04 -30.02 -21.18
C SER A 647 10.58 -29.03 -22.26
N ARG A 648 9.31 -28.64 -22.26
CA ARG A 648 8.68 -27.84 -23.31
C ARG A 648 8.17 -26.52 -22.74
N GLU A 649 8.29 -25.48 -23.56
CA GLU A 649 7.70 -24.17 -23.35
C GLU A 649 6.43 -24.07 -24.19
N ALA A 650 5.40 -23.38 -23.68
CA ALA A 650 4.17 -23.21 -24.45
C ALA A 650 4.24 -21.99 -25.40
N GLY A 651 3.75 -22.16 -26.62
CA GLY A 651 3.44 -21.07 -27.54
C GLY A 651 2.01 -20.55 -27.36
N PHE A 652 1.77 -19.30 -27.76
CA PHE A 652 0.47 -18.65 -27.68
C PHE A 652 0.05 -18.12 -29.06
N GLU A 653 -1.20 -18.34 -29.45
CA GLU A 653 -1.82 -17.72 -30.62
C GLU A 653 -3.08 -16.95 -30.18
N LEU A 654 -3.18 -15.68 -30.57
CA LEU A 654 -4.38 -14.88 -30.37
C LEU A 654 -5.31 -15.01 -31.59
N GLN A 655 -6.54 -15.39 -31.32
CA GLN A 655 -7.61 -15.56 -32.30
C GLN A 655 -8.82 -14.69 -31.96
N SER A 656 -9.61 -14.38 -32.98
CA SER A 656 -10.94 -13.78 -32.78
C SER A 656 -11.85 -14.77 -32.07
N LEU A 657 -12.71 -14.30 -31.17
CA LEU A 657 -13.77 -15.12 -30.56
C LEU A 657 -14.75 -15.68 -31.61
N GLN A 658 -14.82 -15.06 -32.79
CA GLN A 658 -15.63 -15.52 -33.93
C GLN A 658 -14.94 -16.62 -34.76
N ALA A 659 -13.64 -16.87 -34.55
CA ALA A 659 -12.94 -17.95 -35.23
C ALA A 659 -13.50 -19.31 -34.78
N PRO A 660 -13.47 -20.35 -35.63
CA PRO A 660 -13.81 -21.70 -35.22
C PRO A 660 -12.98 -22.12 -34.00
N VAL A 661 -13.62 -22.76 -33.02
CA VAL A 661 -12.91 -23.33 -31.87
C VAL A 661 -11.95 -24.40 -32.40
N PRO A 662 -10.64 -24.32 -32.10
CA PRO A 662 -9.70 -25.37 -32.47
C PRO A 662 -10.14 -26.72 -31.91
N GLU A 663 -9.89 -27.80 -32.65
CA GLU A 663 -10.12 -29.15 -32.14
C GLU A 663 -9.20 -29.42 -30.95
N GLU A 664 -9.75 -30.00 -29.88
CA GLU A 664 -8.96 -30.38 -28.72
C GLU A 664 -7.89 -31.42 -29.08
N ARG A 665 -6.65 -31.13 -28.71
CA ARG A 665 -5.50 -32.03 -28.89
C ARG A 665 -4.73 -32.11 -27.57
N PRO A 666 -4.13 -33.25 -27.23
CA PRO A 666 -3.25 -33.34 -26.05
C PRO A 666 -2.18 -32.24 -26.07
N GLY A 667 -2.04 -31.52 -24.96
CA GLY A 667 -1.07 -30.44 -24.83
C GLY A 667 -1.47 -29.11 -25.47
N GLN A 668 -2.63 -29.05 -26.13
CA GLN A 668 -3.19 -27.82 -26.66
C GLN A 668 -4.44 -27.42 -25.86
N PHE A 669 -4.47 -26.17 -25.40
CA PHE A 669 -5.57 -25.60 -24.64
C PHE A 669 -6.14 -24.37 -25.34
N THR A 670 -7.45 -24.17 -25.21
CA THR A 670 -8.13 -22.97 -25.70
C THR A 670 -8.74 -22.23 -24.51
N VAL A 671 -8.40 -20.94 -24.36
CA VAL A 671 -8.91 -20.08 -23.30
C VAL A 671 -9.54 -18.84 -23.91
N ASP A 672 -10.84 -18.66 -23.68
CA ASP A 672 -11.54 -17.44 -24.09
C ASP A 672 -11.42 -16.38 -22.99
N THR A 673 -10.98 -15.19 -23.39
CA THR A 673 -11.02 -13.96 -22.59
C THR A 673 -12.23 -13.11 -23.04
N PRO A 674 -12.55 -12.00 -22.35
CA PRO A 674 -13.64 -11.12 -22.78
C PRO A 674 -13.51 -10.58 -24.22
N LEU A 675 -12.30 -10.54 -24.79
CA LEU A 675 -12.02 -9.89 -26.08
C LEU A 675 -11.45 -10.83 -27.14
N ASN A 676 -10.73 -11.87 -26.76
CA ASN A 676 -10.06 -12.76 -27.71
C ASN A 676 -9.94 -14.19 -27.17
N ARG A 677 -9.76 -15.13 -28.09
CA ARG A 677 -9.39 -16.51 -27.79
C ARG A 677 -7.87 -16.66 -27.79
N ILE A 678 -7.33 -17.34 -26.79
CA ILE A 678 -5.91 -17.69 -26.70
C ILE A 678 -5.81 -19.20 -26.91
N VAL A 679 -5.04 -19.61 -27.92
CA VAL A 679 -4.61 -21.00 -28.09
C VAL A 679 -3.23 -21.14 -27.47
N ILE A 680 -3.09 -22.11 -26.57
CA ILE A 680 -1.86 -22.37 -25.82
C ILE A 680 -1.39 -23.76 -26.22
N ASP A 681 -0.17 -23.87 -26.74
CA ASP A 681 0.33 -25.11 -27.31
C ASP A 681 1.66 -25.53 -26.66
N PHE A 682 1.66 -26.67 -25.98
CA PHE A 682 2.85 -27.29 -25.39
C PHE A 682 3.51 -28.33 -26.33
N ASN A 683 3.15 -28.38 -27.62
CA ASN A 683 3.68 -29.36 -28.57
C ASN A 683 4.95 -28.96 -29.33
#